data_AF-A0A522STL9-F1
#
_entry.id   AF-A0A522STL9-F1
#
_cell.length_a   1.000
_cell.length_b   1.000
_cell.length_c   1.000
_cell.angle_alpha   90.00
_cell.angle_beta   90.00
_cell.angle_gamma   90.00
#
_symmetry.space_group_name_H-M   'P 1'
#
loop_
_entity.id
_entity.type
_entity.pdbx_description
1 polymer ?
#
loop_
_entity_poly.entity_id
_entity_poly.type
_entity_poly.pdbx_seq_one_letter_code
_entity_poly.pdbx_strand_id
1 'polypeptide(L)'
;MRLIRLNTRIVRHGLALLCAALSLSGCGLASRQGSVDAGTRYQAKGEYRAAYIEAKKVLQRDNKNGEAWLLLGQASLMLGNPADTLSELQNAKANKVPAERWAVPMGRALLVTQQYDKLLATLPSDQPYQSKIKARVAALRGDAYRALRQFDQARQTYLAALSADPENLGALVGLAQLAATANDPASAGKYLQQALAAAPENPQAWVAKGDLAFGSADFAGAEADYQKVMGLKNPDWLPQERFYALTRLASAQAQQKQFDKALASIQTLEKMSPQQPYPHYLHAMVLYRQGDLDAAIAELQQVLKMSPDNVQAQLLMGAVNYAQGNYGQAEMYLSNAMGMDQKNVDVRKLLALTLYREGRSRQALDTLRPVAPGALSDTELLAMLERAATTGAGSPGAAAAASSASNPPDTRLASAGNALASGNEAEAIRLLQEIPAGNASTEARRNSLLVMTYLREQRPAEAVKVAAAYASGNPRNSAAHLMYGTALVAAGQRPEARAQYSEALKLDPENLAALLSLGSLDSIEGHHEAAAGRYATVLKKDPHNAAAMTALGQLAALQGDKAEAARRFKQAIDEAPKSINAYIALVALDSESGKFDEALGTATQLAAANPDNPVALNALGAAELNAGHHGEALKPLQQAVNLAPQMPLYRTNLARAQILGKDTKAAEGNLEAVIKADPGQATAVALRAFLKLQDHNLPGAIALAQTLQKQAPTRATGFSLEGDLYMANKSYREAAQAYQQGLKLRYDRPLVFKSFQALSESGANAPEGVLRDWLAKHPDDAATRLLLASYYLNRTQNALAAGQYEQVLKTYPSNVSALNNLAWIYTEQNNPKALALAERAYQLASGSPDIADTYAWALIAHNQPKRALPILLQAAKATPKTPAIQYHLAVAQARTGDPAGALGTLTTLQKSGADFQDKPAAEKLYRELTGLAAK
;
A
#
# COMPACT_ATOMS: atom_id res chain seq x y z
N MET A 1 48.67 109.46 29.62
CA MET A 1 48.30 109.96 30.96
C MET A 1 47.01 110.76 30.81
N ARG A 2 45.88 110.60 31.50
CA ARG A 2 45.51 109.90 32.75
C ARG A 2 43.97 109.73 32.78
N LEU A 3 43.53 108.57 33.26
CA LEU A 3 42.47 108.27 34.24
C LEU A 3 40.98 108.68 34.04
N ILE A 4 40.15 107.65 33.81
CA ILE A 4 38.92 107.22 34.52
C ILE A 4 37.82 108.26 34.80
N ARG A 5 36.65 108.07 34.18
CA ARG A 5 35.33 107.83 34.83
C ARG A 5 34.25 107.54 33.77
N LEU A 6 33.92 106.25 33.57
CA LEU A 6 32.78 105.79 32.78
C LEU A 6 31.48 105.94 33.59
N ASN A 7 30.48 106.60 33.01
CA ASN A 7 29.27 107.05 33.72
C ASN A 7 28.02 106.23 33.35
N THR A 8 27.70 105.27 34.22
CA THR A 8 26.38 104.91 34.81
C THR A 8 25.09 104.72 33.98
N ARG A 9 24.99 105.04 32.68
CA ARG A 9 23.74 104.81 31.91
C ARG A 9 23.56 103.39 31.35
N ILE A 10 24.65 102.67 31.08
CA ILE A 10 24.62 101.27 30.61
C ILE A 10 24.23 100.31 31.74
N VAL A 11 24.51 100.67 33.00
CA VAL A 11 24.27 99.79 34.16
C VAL A 11 22.78 99.64 34.49
N ARG A 12 21.95 100.67 34.26
CA ARG A 12 20.50 100.60 34.54
C ARG A 12 19.70 99.76 33.52
N HIS A 13 20.10 99.78 32.24
CA HIS A 13 19.47 98.89 31.24
C HIS A 13 20.06 97.48 31.29
N GLY A 14 21.32 97.33 31.70
CA GLY A 14 21.94 96.04 31.97
C GLY A 14 21.31 95.30 33.16
N LEU A 15 20.94 95.99 34.25
CA LEU A 15 20.33 95.34 35.42
C LEU A 15 18.91 94.82 35.18
N ALA A 16 18.09 95.52 34.38
CA ALA A 16 16.75 95.06 34.04
C ALA A 16 16.77 93.82 33.13
N LEU A 17 17.73 93.76 32.19
CA LEU A 17 17.97 92.58 31.35
C LEU A 17 18.63 91.43 32.13
N LEU A 18 19.48 91.71 33.13
CA LEU A 18 20.05 90.66 33.98
C LEU A 18 19.01 90.05 34.93
N CYS A 19 18.07 90.83 35.47
CA CYS A 19 16.99 90.30 36.31
C CYS A 19 15.93 89.52 35.51
N ALA A 20 15.70 89.85 34.23
CA ALA A 20 14.86 89.04 33.34
C ALA A 20 15.60 87.78 32.82
N ALA A 21 16.91 87.84 32.61
CA ALA A 21 17.70 86.67 32.23
C ALA A 21 17.93 85.72 33.41
N LEU A 22 18.06 86.21 34.65
CA LEU A 22 18.23 85.35 35.84
C LEU A 22 16.92 84.68 36.30
N SER A 23 15.75 85.22 35.96
CA SER A 23 14.46 84.53 36.16
C SER A 23 14.15 83.50 35.07
N LEU A 24 14.76 83.61 33.88
CA LEU A 24 14.68 82.60 32.81
C LEU A 24 15.81 81.55 32.85
N SER A 25 16.94 81.85 33.51
CA SER A 25 18.04 80.90 33.72
C SER A 25 17.78 79.88 34.84
N GLY A 26 16.82 80.16 35.73
CA GLY A 26 16.37 79.24 36.78
C GLY A 26 15.55 78.05 36.26
N CYS A 27 14.98 78.14 35.06
CA CYS A 27 14.13 77.08 34.49
C CYS A 27 14.89 76.11 33.56
N GLY A 28 16.13 76.41 33.16
CA GLY A 28 16.92 75.59 32.24
C GLY A 28 17.83 74.52 32.87
N LEU A 29 18.22 74.70 34.15
CA LEU A 29 19.06 73.74 34.89
C LEU A 29 18.26 72.60 35.55
N ALA A 30 16.94 72.76 35.69
CA ALA A 30 16.06 71.75 36.25
C ALA A 30 15.82 70.54 35.30
N SER A 31 16.04 70.70 33.99
CA SER A 31 15.75 69.64 33.00
C SER A 31 16.77 68.48 32.99
N ARG A 32 17.94 68.64 33.62
CA ARG A 32 18.96 67.58 33.74
C ARG A 32 18.89 66.77 35.03
N GLN A 33 18.11 67.23 36.01
CA GLN A 33 18.19 66.69 37.39
C GLN A 33 17.16 65.62 37.73
N GLY A 34 16.18 65.36 36.85
CA GLY A 34 15.09 64.43 37.13
C GLY A 34 14.08 64.97 38.14
N SER A 35 12.79 64.67 37.97
CA SER A 35 11.77 64.99 38.98
C SER A 35 10.73 63.88 39.11
N VAL A 36 10.33 63.57 40.34
CA VAL A 36 9.21 62.66 40.61
C VAL A 36 7.95 63.18 39.91
N ASP A 37 7.65 64.48 39.99
CA ASP A 37 6.46 65.07 39.34
C ASP A 37 6.50 64.97 37.81
N ALA A 38 7.68 65.08 37.20
CA ALA A 38 7.84 64.88 35.76
C ALA A 38 7.59 63.40 35.41
N GLY A 39 8.19 62.48 36.17
CA GLY A 39 7.97 61.06 35.97
C GLY A 39 6.54 60.60 36.24
N THR A 40 5.85 61.14 37.25
CA THR A 40 4.43 60.87 37.50
C THR A 40 3.56 61.39 36.35
N ARG A 41 3.87 62.54 35.75
CA ARG A 41 3.19 63.04 34.54
C ARG A 41 3.42 62.14 33.33
N TYR A 42 4.63 61.62 33.15
CA TYR A 42 4.90 60.61 32.12
C TYR A 42 4.11 59.32 32.37
N GLN A 43 4.07 58.83 33.62
CA GLN A 43 3.28 57.66 34.00
C GLN A 43 1.78 57.86 33.73
N ALA A 44 1.22 59.03 34.04
CA ALA A 44 -0.18 59.36 33.77
C ALA A 44 -0.52 59.39 32.26
N LYS A 45 0.48 59.58 31.39
CA LYS A 45 0.35 59.49 29.93
C LYS A 45 0.64 58.10 29.37
N GLY A 46 0.99 57.13 30.22
CA GLY A 46 1.43 55.79 29.80
C GLY A 46 2.87 55.74 29.28
N GLU A 47 3.67 56.79 29.46
CA GLU A 47 5.06 56.89 29.01
C GLU A 47 6.03 56.29 30.05
N TYR A 48 5.85 55.01 30.40
CA TYR A 48 6.56 54.37 31.52
C TYR A 48 8.08 54.36 31.38
N ARG A 49 8.62 54.30 30.16
CA ARG A 49 10.07 54.38 29.94
C ARG A 49 10.64 55.75 30.33
N ALA A 50 9.90 56.83 30.04
CA ALA A 50 10.28 58.17 30.46
C ALA A 50 10.13 58.32 31.98
N ALA A 51 9.05 57.80 32.57
CA ALA A 51 8.86 57.77 34.02
C ALA A 51 10.00 57.02 34.76
N TYR A 52 10.41 55.87 34.23
CA TYR A 52 11.52 55.07 34.75
C TYR A 52 12.85 55.84 34.72
N ILE A 53 13.15 56.51 33.60
CA ILE A 53 14.37 57.32 33.45
C ILE A 53 14.37 58.49 34.43
N GLU A 54 13.24 59.20 34.56
CA GLU A 54 13.11 60.32 35.51
C GLU A 54 13.30 59.85 36.96
N ALA A 55 12.69 58.73 37.34
CA ALA A 55 12.87 58.14 38.67
C ALA A 55 14.35 57.74 38.93
N LYS A 56 15.03 57.12 37.96
CA LYS A 56 16.46 56.78 38.08
C LYS A 56 17.35 58.01 38.26
N LYS A 57 17.10 59.11 37.54
CA LYS A 57 17.85 60.36 37.73
C LYS A 57 17.70 60.91 39.14
N VAL A 58 16.50 60.82 39.73
CA VAL A 58 16.27 61.23 41.13
C VAL A 58 17.04 60.33 42.10
N LEU A 59 17.06 59.02 41.86
CA LEU A 59 17.73 58.05 42.74
C LEU A 59 19.26 58.07 42.66
N GLN A 60 19.83 58.53 41.54
CA GLN A 60 21.28 58.73 41.41
C GLN A 60 21.82 59.81 42.37
N ARG A 61 21.00 60.80 42.72
CA ARG A 61 21.36 61.89 43.65
C ARG A 61 20.85 61.66 45.06
N ASP A 62 19.69 61.02 45.21
CA ASP A 62 19.06 60.75 46.48
C ASP A 62 18.50 59.31 46.48
N ASN A 63 19.34 58.37 46.88
CA ASN A 63 18.99 56.96 46.98
C ASN A 63 18.03 56.65 48.14
N LYS A 64 17.69 57.63 48.99
CA LYS A 64 16.70 57.51 50.06
C LYS A 64 15.34 58.09 49.67
N ASN A 65 15.17 58.59 48.45
CA ASN A 65 13.92 59.14 47.97
C ASN A 65 12.86 58.04 47.77
N GLY A 66 12.00 57.83 48.77
CA GLY A 66 10.96 56.81 48.72
C GLY A 66 9.97 56.96 47.56
N GLU A 67 9.59 58.19 47.20
CA GLU A 67 8.67 58.49 46.10
C GLU A 67 9.29 58.16 44.73
N ALA A 68 10.58 58.42 44.56
CA ALA A 68 11.29 58.00 43.35
C ALA A 68 11.43 56.49 43.26
N TRP A 69 11.65 55.77 44.36
CA TRP A 69 11.63 54.30 44.39
C TRP A 69 10.24 53.74 44.05
N LEU A 70 9.17 54.34 44.57
CA LEU A 70 7.79 53.94 44.25
C LEU A 70 7.49 54.13 42.77
N LEU A 71 7.82 55.31 42.23
CA LEU A 71 7.65 55.64 40.82
C LEU A 71 8.47 54.70 39.92
N LEU A 72 9.71 54.41 40.31
CA LEU A 72 10.56 53.47 39.60
C LEU A 72 9.91 52.07 39.57
N GLY A 73 9.49 51.55 40.73
CA GLY A 73 8.84 50.24 40.82
C GLY A 73 7.53 50.15 40.03
N GLN A 74 6.68 51.19 40.07
CA GLN A 74 5.46 51.23 39.27
C GLN A 74 5.75 51.27 37.76
N ALA A 75 6.74 52.06 37.33
CA ALA A 75 7.16 52.12 35.94
C ALA A 75 7.80 50.79 35.49
N SER A 76 8.64 50.17 36.30
CA SER A 76 9.25 48.86 36.04
C SER A 76 8.20 47.76 35.87
N LEU A 77 7.14 47.78 36.70
CA LEU A 77 6.04 46.83 36.60
C LEU A 77 5.36 46.93 35.24
N MET A 78 5.06 48.16 34.81
CA MET A 78 4.41 48.44 33.52
C MET A 78 5.32 48.24 32.31
N LEU A 79 6.64 48.29 32.50
CA LEU A 79 7.64 47.95 31.48
C LEU A 79 7.89 46.45 31.36
N GLY A 80 7.28 45.63 32.23
CA GLY A 80 7.43 44.17 32.20
C GLY A 80 8.67 43.64 32.92
N ASN A 81 9.23 44.40 33.87
CA ASN A 81 10.39 44.02 34.67
C ASN A 81 9.98 43.73 36.14
N PRO A 82 9.20 42.66 36.41
CA PRO A 82 8.62 42.45 37.72
C PRO A 82 9.63 42.01 38.78
N ALA A 83 10.79 41.46 38.39
CA ALA A 83 11.86 41.12 39.33
C ALA A 83 12.52 42.38 39.94
N ASP A 84 12.89 43.34 39.09
CA ASP A 84 13.42 44.64 39.52
C ASP A 84 12.37 45.38 40.36
N THR A 85 11.11 45.34 39.93
CA THR A 85 9.96 45.94 40.63
C THR A 85 9.90 45.55 42.10
N LEU A 86 10.12 44.27 42.44
CA LEU A 86 10.06 43.82 43.83
C LEU A 86 11.12 44.49 44.71
N SER A 87 12.35 44.59 44.20
CA SER A 87 13.45 45.25 44.92
C SER A 87 13.21 46.77 45.05
N GLU A 88 12.69 47.40 44.01
CA GLU A 88 12.41 48.84 43.96
C GLU A 88 11.26 49.22 44.90
N LEU A 89 10.18 48.44 44.92
CA LEU A 89 9.07 48.64 45.86
C LEU A 89 9.45 48.29 47.31
N GLN A 90 10.37 47.36 47.51
CA GLN A 90 10.92 47.07 48.84
C GLN A 90 11.77 48.26 49.34
N ASN A 91 12.53 48.90 48.46
CA ASN A 91 13.25 50.14 48.77
C ASN A 91 12.28 51.31 49.03
N ALA A 92 11.16 51.41 48.30
CA ALA A 92 10.13 52.40 48.59
C ALA A 92 9.55 52.23 50.01
N LYS A 93 9.25 50.98 50.39
CA LYS A 93 8.81 50.63 51.75
C LYS A 93 9.87 50.96 52.80
N ALA A 94 11.13 50.60 52.56
CA ALA A 94 12.25 50.89 53.47
C ALA A 94 12.47 52.40 53.66
N ASN A 95 12.19 53.20 52.62
CA ASN A 95 12.26 54.66 52.63
C ASN A 95 10.90 55.32 53.00
N LYS A 96 10.11 54.65 53.83
CA LYS A 96 8.92 55.18 54.53
C LYS A 96 7.74 55.60 53.64
N VAL A 97 7.63 55.07 52.42
CA VAL A 97 6.41 55.24 51.61
C VAL A 97 5.22 54.54 52.30
N PRO A 98 4.05 55.19 52.46
CA PRO A 98 2.87 54.59 53.06
C PRO A 98 2.41 53.32 52.34
N ALA A 99 1.93 52.34 53.10
CA ALA A 99 1.49 51.04 52.58
C ALA A 99 0.40 51.13 51.51
N GLU A 100 -0.47 52.14 51.63
CA GLU A 100 -1.52 52.44 50.66
C GLU A 100 -1.04 52.60 49.22
N ARG A 101 0.23 52.99 49.03
CA ARG A 101 0.78 53.33 47.71
C ARG A 101 1.60 52.21 47.09
N TRP A 102 2.28 51.38 47.89
CA TRP A 102 3.10 50.28 47.39
C TRP A 102 2.41 48.91 47.48
N ALA A 103 1.36 48.71 48.30
CA ALA A 103 0.76 47.41 48.54
C ALA A 103 0.21 46.75 47.26
N VAL A 104 -0.59 47.48 46.47
CA VAL A 104 -1.19 46.94 45.24
C VAL A 104 -0.13 46.67 44.15
N PRO A 105 0.77 47.60 43.80
CA PRO A 105 1.87 47.31 42.86
C PRO A 105 2.74 46.13 43.30
N MET A 106 3.04 46.02 44.61
CA MET A 106 3.83 44.92 45.17
C MET A 106 3.09 43.58 45.02
N GLY A 107 1.80 43.54 45.37
CA GLY A 107 0.99 42.32 45.23
C GLY A 107 0.89 41.87 43.78
N ARG A 108 0.70 42.80 42.82
CA ARG A 108 0.72 42.48 41.39
C ARG A 108 2.07 41.92 40.93
N ALA A 109 3.18 42.52 41.36
CA ALA A 109 4.52 42.04 41.04
C ALA A 109 4.78 40.63 41.61
N LEU A 110 4.32 40.36 42.84
CA LEU A 110 4.42 39.04 43.47
C LEU A 110 3.55 37.99 42.75
N LEU A 111 2.36 38.35 42.28
CA LEU A 111 1.53 37.45 41.44
C LEU A 111 2.22 37.11 40.13
N VAL A 112 2.73 38.12 39.39
CA VAL A 112 3.39 37.91 38.09
C VAL A 112 4.68 37.09 38.23
N THR A 113 5.40 37.25 39.34
CA THR A 113 6.60 36.44 39.66
C THR A 113 6.27 35.12 40.37
N GLN A 114 4.99 34.77 40.49
CA GLN A 114 4.49 33.53 41.11
C GLN A 114 4.92 33.31 42.56
N GLN A 115 5.21 34.37 43.31
CA GLN A 115 5.61 34.33 44.72
C GLN A 115 4.37 34.44 45.64
N TYR A 116 3.46 33.47 45.53
CA TYR A 116 2.14 33.51 46.19
C TYR A 116 2.20 33.52 47.72
N ASP A 117 3.02 32.65 48.32
CA ASP A 117 3.17 32.61 49.80
C ASP A 117 3.76 33.92 50.33
N LYS A 118 4.74 34.48 49.61
CA LYS A 118 5.35 35.77 49.94
C LYS A 118 4.34 36.92 49.80
N LEU A 119 3.43 36.85 48.85
CA LEU A 119 2.32 37.81 48.73
C LEU A 119 1.45 37.77 49.98
N LEU A 120 1.01 36.58 50.39
CA LEU A 120 0.17 36.41 51.57
C LEU A 120 0.85 36.89 52.85
N ALA A 121 2.17 36.68 52.99
CA ALA A 121 2.96 37.18 54.12
C ALA A 121 3.23 38.69 54.07
N THR A 122 3.44 39.25 52.88
CA THR A 122 3.77 40.69 52.71
C THR A 122 2.54 41.58 52.84
N LEU A 123 1.36 41.06 52.49
CA LEU A 123 0.08 41.76 52.51
C LEU A 123 -0.90 41.02 53.44
N PRO A 124 -0.73 41.12 54.77
CA PRO A 124 -1.60 40.43 55.72
C PRO A 124 -3.01 41.06 55.76
N SER A 125 -4.01 40.27 56.16
CA SER A 125 -5.44 40.64 56.12
C SER A 125 -5.83 41.76 57.09
N ASP A 126 -5.09 41.91 58.18
CA ASP A 126 -5.35 42.77 59.32
C ASP A 126 -4.68 44.15 59.20
N GLN A 127 -3.88 44.37 58.15
CA GLN A 127 -3.23 45.65 57.94
C GLN A 127 -4.26 46.76 57.69
N PRO A 128 -4.15 47.92 58.38
CA PRO A 128 -5.18 48.97 58.35
C PRO A 128 -5.08 49.81 57.07
N TYR A 129 -5.65 49.30 55.98
CA TYR A 129 -5.82 50.02 54.72
C TYR A 129 -7.15 50.77 54.66
N GLN A 130 -7.22 51.84 53.87
CA GLN A 130 -8.48 52.45 53.44
C GLN A 130 -9.36 51.42 52.72
N SER A 131 -10.68 51.53 52.85
CA SER A 131 -11.65 50.50 52.39
C SER A 131 -11.40 50.00 50.96
N LYS A 132 -11.19 50.91 50.00
CA LYS A 132 -10.94 50.55 48.59
C LYS A 132 -9.61 49.82 48.38
N ILE A 133 -8.54 50.23 49.06
CA ILE A 133 -7.24 49.55 48.97
C ILE A 133 -7.29 48.20 49.69
N LYS A 134 -7.98 48.13 50.84
CA LYS A 134 -8.24 46.88 51.56
C LYS A 134 -8.94 45.85 50.68
N ALA A 135 -9.97 46.26 49.94
CA ALA A 135 -10.69 45.39 49.00
C ALA A 135 -9.79 44.92 47.84
N ARG A 136 -8.97 45.81 47.25
CA ARG A 136 -8.01 45.44 46.20
C ARG A 136 -6.93 44.47 46.70
N VAL A 137 -6.40 44.68 47.91
CA VAL A 137 -5.44 43.76 48.54
C VAL A 137 -6.11 42.41 48.82
N ALA A 138 -7.35 42.40 49.31
CA ALA A 138 -8.11 41.17 49.50
C ALA A 138 -8.29 40.41 48.16
N ALA A 139 -8.62 41.09 47.06
CA ALA A 139 -8.69 40.46 45.74
C ALA A 139 -7.35 39.81 45.33
N LEU A 140 -6.22 40.51 45.50
CA LEU A 140 -4.88 39.96 45.19
C LEU A 140 -4.52 38.74 46.06
N ARG A 141 -4.94 38.74 47.33
CA ARG A 141 -4.80 37.56 48.21
C ARG A 141 -5.68 36.41 47.75
N GLY A 142 -6.90 36.70 47.29
CA GLY A 142 -7.78 35.72 46.65
C GLY A 142 -7.12 35.09 45.43
N ASP A 143 -6.46 35.88 44.58
CA ASP A 143 -5.70 35.38 43.42
C ASP A 143 -4.54 34.47 43.83
N ALA A 144 -3.80 34.82 44.89
CA ALA A 144 -2.75 33.98 45.44
C ALA A 144 -3.29 32.64 45.96
N TYR A 145 -4.40 32.65 46.72
CA TYR A 145 -5.06 31.42 47.19
C TYR A 145 -5.57 30.57 46.03
N ARG A 146 -6.15 31.18 44.99
CA ARG A 146 -6.60 30.47 43.80
C ARG A 146 -5.43 29.81 43.07
N ALA A 147 -4.31 30.51 42.92
CA ALA A 147 -3.09 29.95 42.31
C ALA A 147 -2.49 28.79 43.14
N LEU A 148 -2.58 28.86 44.46
CA LEU A 148 -2.22 27.78 45.39
C LEU A 148 -3.25 26.64 45.46
N ARG A 149 -4.31 26.69 44.64
CA ARG A 149 -5.45 25.74 44.64
C ARG A 149 -6.23 25.66 45.95
N GLN A 150 -6.14 26.70 46.78
CA GLN A 150 -6.89 26.88 48.02
C GLN A 150 -8.23 27.58 47.73
N PHE A 151 -9.11 26.88 47.02
CA PHE A 151 -10.30 27.48 46.40
C PHE A 151 -11.33 28.03 47.39
N ASP A 152 -11.47 27.40 48.57
CA ASP A 152 -12.39 27.86 49.61
C ASP A 152 -11.89 29.17 50.24
N GLN A 153 -10.60 29.24 50.59
CA GLN A 153 -9.99 30.48 51.07
C GLN A 153 -10.05 31.58 50.01
N ALA A 154 -9.81 31.25 48.73
CA ALA A 154 -9.92 32.21 47.64
C ALA A 154 -11.35 32.79 47.55
N ARG A 155 -12.37 31.93 47.55
CA ARG A 155 -13.78 32.32 47.49
C ARG A 155 -14.15 33.23 48.67
N GLN A 156 -13.81 32.85 49.90
CA GLN A 156 -14.09 33.66 51.09
C GLN A 156 -13.40 35.03 51.01
N THR A 157 -12.16 35.06 50.54
CA THR A 157 -11.38 36.30 50.42
C THR A 157 -11.96 37.24 49.36
N TYR A 158 -12.40 36.73 48.21
CA TYR A 158 -13.07 37.53 47.20
C TYR A 158 -14.43 38.06 47.67
N LEU A 159 -15.23 37.24 48.36
CA LEU A 159 -16.51 37.69 48.92
C LEU A 159 -16.30 38.78 49.97
N ALA A 160 -15.28 38.67 50.82
CA ALA A 160 -14.90 39.72 51.76
C ALA A 160 -14.48 41.02 51.06
N ALA A 161 -13.79 40.92 49.92
CA ALA A 161 -13.46 42.09 49.10
C ALA A 161 -14.72 42.77 48.54
N LEU A 162 -15.71 42.00 48.07
CA LEU A 162 -16.98 42.53 47.56
C LEU A 162 -17.87 43.14 48.64
N SER A 163 -17.81 42.62 49.87
CA SER A 163 -18.51 43.25 51.00
C SER A 163 -17.96 44.64 51.33
N ALA A 164 -16.67 44.88 51.09
CA ALA A 164 -16.03 46.19 51.31
C ALA A 164 -16.12 47.14 50.11
N ASP A 165 -16.23 46.57 48.90
CA ASP A 165 -16.31 47.28 47.62
C ASP A 165 -17.09 46.41 46.61
N PRO A 166 -18.42 46.59 46.48
CA PRO A 166 -19.26 45.73 45.63
C PRO A 166 -18.87 45.73 44.15
N GLU A 167 -18.16 46.75 43.69
CA GLU A 167 -17.69 46.92 42.31
C GLU A 167 -16.22 46.47 42.14
N ASN A 168 -15.65 45.77 43.13
CA ASN A 168 -14.25 45.36 43.07
C ASN A 168 -14.00 44.37 41.93
N LEU A 169 -13.44 44.89 40.83
CA LEU A 169 -13.25 44.15 39.59
C LEU A 169 -12.39 42.89 39.76
N GLY A 170 -11.32 42.97 40.56
CA GLY A 170 -10.45 41.82 40.82
C GLY A 170 -11.18 40.68 41.52
N ALA A 171 -12.06 41.01 42.48
CA ALA A 171 -12.86 40.01 43.18
C ALA A 171 -13.98 39.41 42.32
N LEU A 172 -14.67 40.23 41.50
CA LEU A 172 -15.68 39.73 40.56
C LEU A 172 -15.05 38.81 39.50
N VAL A 173 -13.92 39.20 38.91
CA VAL A 173 -13.18 38.37 37.95
C VAL A 173 -12.64 37.10 38.60
N GLY A 174 -12.09 37.20 39.81
CA GLY A 174 -11.61 36.04 40.56
C GLY A 174 -12.71 35.02 40.90
N LEU A 175 -13.90 35.48 41.30
CA LEU A 175 -15.07 34.63 41.52
C LEU A 175 -15.59 34.01 40.22
N ALA A 176 -15.56 34.75 39.11
CA ALA A 176 -15.91 34.21 37.80
C ALA A 176 -14.95 33.08 37.38
N GLN A 177 -13.65 33.25 37.58
CA GLN A 177 -12.63 32.23 37.31
C GLN A 177 -12.78 31.00 38.21
N LEU A 178 -13.12 31.19 39.49
CA LEU A 178 -13.43 30.07 40.39
C LEU A 178 -14.70 29.32 39.96
N ALA A 179 -15.75 30.03 39.58
CA ALA A 179 -16.99 29.42 39.09
C ALA A 179 -16.76 28.64 37.79
N ALA A 180 -15.98 29.20 36.86
CA ALA A 180 -15.58 28.50 35.63
C ALA A 180 -14.76 27.23 35.94
N THR A 181 -13.83 27.29 36.91
CA THR A 181 -13.06 26.13 37.36
C THR A 181 -13.94 25.06 38.02
N ALA A 182 -15.02 25.47 38.69
CA ALA A 182 -16.02 24.59 39.28
C ALA A 182 -17.07 24.08 38.25
N ASN A 183 -16.88 24.34 36.96
CA ASN A 183 -17.81 24.00 35.88
C ASN A 183 -19.22 24.60 36.05
N ASP A 184 -19.29 25.82 36.60
CA ASP A 184 -20.53 26.61 36.75
C ASP A 184 -20.46 27.88 35.87
N PRO A 185 -20.72 27.75 34.54
CA PRO A 185 -20.65 28.87 33.61
C PRO A 185 -21.74 29.93 33.86
N ALA A 186 -22.86 29.56 34.50
CA ALA A 186 -23.95 30.49 34.80
C ALA A 186 -23.53 31.51 35.86
N SER A 187 -22.96 31.04 36.98
CA SER A 187 -22.41 31.93 38.00
C SER A 187 -21.22 32.73 37.48
N ALA A 188 -20.34 32.11 36.67
CA ALA A 188 -19.23 32.81 36.05
C ALA A 188 -19.70 33.97 35.17
N GLY A 189 -20.69 33.73 34.31
CA GLY A 189 -21.30 34.75 33.47
C GLY A 189 -21.92 35.90 34.28
N LYS A 190 -22.60 35.60 35.39
CA LYS A 190 -23.19 36.63 36.27
C LYS A 190 -22.14 37.56 36.88
N TYR A 191 -21.05 37.01 37.42
CA TYR A 191 -19.98 37.82 37.99
C TYR A 191 -19.27 38.68 36.92
N LEU A 192 -19.08 38.13 35.71
CA LEU A 192 -18.50 38.89 34.58
C LEU A 192 -19.43 40.00 34.10
N GLN A 193 -20.74 39.76 34.07
CA GLN A 193 -21.73 40.78 33.74
C GLN A 193 -21.68 41.93 34.76
N GLN A 194 -21.56 41.63 36.06
CA GLN A 194 -21.38 42.64 37.10
C GLN A 194 -20.07 43.42 36.92
N ALA A 195 -18.96 42.73 36.61
CA ALA A 195 -17.66 43.38 36.40
C ALA A 195 -17.69 44.32 35.19
N LEU A 196 -18.31 43.90 34.07
CA LEU A 196 -18.43 44.71 32.86
C LEU A 196 -19.45 45.84 33.00
N ALA A 197 -20.46 45.70 33.85
CA ALA A 197 -21.37 46.80 34.19
C ALA A 197 -20.65 47.91 34.98
N ALA A 198 -19.78 47.53 35.93
CA ALA A 198 -18.98 48.46 36.72
C ALA A 198 -17.86 49.11 35.89
N ALA A 199 -17.21 48.36 34.99
CA ALA A 199 -16.14 48.87 34.13
C ALA A 199 -16.19 48.25 32.71
N PRO A 200 -16.96 48.86 31.77
CA PRO A 200 -17.16 48.32 30.42
C PRO A 200 -15.88 48.19 29.57
N GLU A 201 -14.83 48.93 29.91
CA GLU A 201 -13.54 48.93 29.20
C GLU A 201 -12.42 48.25 30.00
N ASN A 202 -12.77 47.37 30.95
CA ASN A 202 -11.76 46.65 31.74
C ASN A 202 -11.21 45.42 30.99
N PRO A 203 -9.90 45.36 30.68
CA PRO A 203 -9.30 44.23 29.98
C PRO A 203 -9.44 42.89 30.69
N GLN A 204 -9.29 42.85 32.02
CA GLN A 204 -9.31 41.60 32.79
C GLN A 204 -10.69 40.94 32.75
N ALA A 205 -11.77 41.73 32.78
CA ALA A 205 -13.14 41.23 32.67
C ALA A 205 -13.43 40.65 31.27
N TRP A 206 -13.02 41.34 30.20
CA TRP A 206 -13.18 40.84 28.83
C TRP A 206 -12.32 39.60 28.56
N VAL A 207 -11.08 39.55 29.05
CA VAL A 207 -10.24 38.34 28.95
C VAL A 207 -10.89 37.17 29.68
N ALA A 208 -11.40 37.37 30.89
CA ALA A 208 -12.07 36.31 31.65
C ALA A 208 -13.37 35.83 30.98
N LYS A 209 -14.11 36.74 30.31
CA LYS A 209 -15.27 36.39 29.49
C LYS A 209 -14.88 35.58 28.25
N GLY A 210 -13.82 35.99 27.54
CA GLY A 210 -13.26 35.22 26.44
C GLY A 210 -12.73 33.85 26.90
N ASP A 211 -12.14 33.76 28.10
CA ASP A 211 -11.65 32.50 28.68
C ASP A 211 -12.82 31.56 28.98
N LEU A 212 -13.94 32.08 29.50
CA LEU A 212 -15.18 31.33 29.73
C LEU A 212 -15.77 30.81 28.41
N ALA A 213 -15.91 31.67 27.39
CA ALA A 213 -16.39 31.29 26.06
C ALA A 213 -15.50 30.22 25.43
N PHE A 214 -14.17 30.39 25.52
CA PHE A 214 -13.19 29.41 25.03
C PHE A 214 -13.34 28.06 25.74
N GLY A 215 -13.54 28.07 27.06
CA GLY A 215 -13.77 26.85 27.86
C GLY A 215 -15.06 26.13 27.49
N SER A 216 -16.09 26.86 27.03
CA SER A 216 -17.34 26.32 26.48
C SER A 216 -17.27 25.97 24.99
N ALA A 217 -16.07 25.98 24.38
CA ALA A 217 -15.83 25.77 22.95
C ALA A 217 -16.53 26.79 22.00
N ASP A 218 -17.00 27.92 22.53
CA ASP A 218 -17.42 29.08 21.73
C ASP A 218 -16.21 29.91 21.32
N PHE A 219 -15.46 29.41 20.34
CA PHE A 219 -14.22 30.03 19.89
C PHE A 219 -14.45 31.37 19.15
N ALA A 220 -15.59 31.52 18.48
CA ALA A 220 -15.95 32.76 17.78
C ALA A 220 -16.30 33.88 18.78
N GLY A 221 -17.10 33.56 19.81
CA GLY A 221 -17.36 34.48 20.91
C GLY A 221 -16.08 34.85 21.68
N ALA A 222 -15.22 33.86 21.93
CA ALA A 222 -13.91 34.10 22.56
C ALA A 222 -13.02 35.01 21.72
N GLU A 223 -12.92 34.80 20.40
CA GLU A 223 -12.16 35.67 19.49
C GLU A 223 -12.65 37.12 19.56
N ALA A 224 -13.98 37.32 19.51
CA ALA A 224 -14.57 38.66 19.58
C ALA A 224 -14.24 39.36 20.91
N ASP A 225 -14.35 38.64 22.03
CA ASP A 225 -14.04 39.17 23.37
C ASP A 225 -12.55 39.50 23.51
N TYR A 226 -11.61 38.67 23.02
CA TYR A 226 -10.17 39.00 23.06
C TYR A 226 -9.78 40.13 22.09
N GLN A 227 -10.41 40.21 20.91
CA GLN A 227 -10.18 41.32 19.98
C GLN A 227 -10.64 42.65 20.56
N LYS A 228 -11.75 42.66 21.32
CA LYS A 228 -12.21 43.84 22.04
C LYS A 228 -11.10 44.38 22.95
N VAL A 229 -10.40 43.49 23.66
CA VAL A 229 -9.28 43.83 24.56
C VAL A 229 -8.13 44.51 23.80
N MET A 230 -7.78 44.05 22.60
CA MET A 230 -6.67 44.62 21.82
C MET A 230 -6.92 46.06 21.38
N GLY A 231 -8.17 46.51 21.32
CA GLY A 231 -8.55 47.89 21.01
C GLY A 231 -8.61 48.83 22.21
N LEU A 232 -8.52 48.32 23.45
CA LEU A 232 -8.66 49.13 24.66
C LEU A 232 -7.33 49.83 25.00
N LYS A 233 -7.41 51.13 25.32
CA LYS A 233 -6.28 51.89 25.88
C LYS A 233 -6.42 51.93 27.39
N ASN A 234 -5.90 50.91 28.08
CA ASN A 234 -5.91 50.85 29.54
C ASN A 234 -4.47 50.99 30.09
N PRO A 235 -4.15 52.10 30.78
CA PRO A 235 -2.81 52.34 31.34
C PRO A 235 -2.46 51.43 32.53
N ASP A 236 -3.42 50.70 33.10
CA ASP A 236 -3.15 49.76 34.20
C ASP A 236 -2.94 48.32 33.72
N TRP A 237 -3.05 48.06 32.41
CA TRP A 237 -2.93 46.72 31.83
C TRP A 237 -1.47 46.30 31.62
N LEU A 238 -1.07 45.19 32.22
CA LEU A 238 0.32 44.75 32.21
C LEU A 238 0.71 44.14 30.84
N PRO A 239 1.98 44.30 30.41
CA PRO A 239 2.49 43.63 29.22
C PRO A 239 2.27 42.12 29.23
N GLN A 240 2.37 41.46 30.39
CA GLN A 240 2.14 40.02 30.54
C GLN A 240 0.65 39.66 30.37
N GLU A 241 -0.26 40.50 30.86
CA GLU A 241 -1.71 40.31 30.68
C GLU A 241 -2.08 40.48 29.20
N ARG A 242 -1.43 41.42 28.50
CA ARG A 242 -1.56 41.60 27.05
C ARG A 242 -1.02 40.42 26.26
N PHE A 243 0.15 39.94 26.63
CA PHE A 243 0.75 38.76 26.02
C PHE A 243 -0.17 37.54 26.18
N TYR A 244 -0.75 37.35 27.37
CA TYR A 244 -1.73 36.28 27.62
C TYR A 244 -2.98 36.42 26.74
N ALA A 245 -3.61 37.60 26.70
CA ALA A 245 -4.81 37.83 25.89
C ALA A 245 -4.56 37.57 24.39
N LEU A 246 -3.41 38.02 23.87
CA LEU A 246 -3.04 37.81 22.46
C LEU A 246 -2.73 36.32 22.16
N THR A 247 -2.14 35.60 23.12
CA THR A 247 -1.97 34.13 23.06
C THR A 247 -3.31 33.41 22.97
N ARG A 248 -4.28 33.81 23.80
CA ARG A 248 -5.63 33.24 23.79
C ARG A 248 -6.38 33.57 22.51
N LEU A 249 -6.20 34.78 21.97
CA LEU A 249 -6.73 35.18 20.65
C LEU A 249 -6.20 34.30 19.53
N ALA A 250 -4.87 34.16 19.42
CA ALA A 250 -4.23 33.30 18.43
C ALA A 250 -4.73 31.85 18.54
N SER A 251 -4.88 31.35 19.78
CA SER A 251 -5.39 30.01 20.04
C SER A 251 -6.85 29.84 19.60
N ALA A 252 -7.72 30.83 19.88
CA ALA A 252 -9.12 30.82 19.45
C ALA A 252 -9.25 30.84 17.91
N GLN A 253 -8.41 31.63 17.24
CA GLN A 253 -8.34 31.68 15.77
C GLN A 253 -7.86 30.35 15.17
N ALA A 254 -6.85 29.73 15.79
CA ALA A 254 -6.34 28.42 15.36
C ALA A 254 -7.38 27.31 15.51
N GLN A 255 -8.18 27.30 16.59
CA GLN A 255 -9.26 26.30 16.76
C GLN A 255 -10.38 26.47 15.71
N GLN A 256 -10.60 27.70 15.23
CA GLN A 256 -11.53 27.99 14.14
C GLN A 256 -10.92 27.75 12.74
N LYS A 257 -9.69 27.22 12.65
CA LYS A 257 -8.93 27.04 11.40
C LYS A 257 -8.67 28.35 10.63
N GLN A 258 -8.72 29.49 11.32
CA GLN A 258 -8.38 30.80 10.75
C GLN A 258 -6.87 31.03 10.87
N PHE A 259 -6.09 30.21 10.16
CA PHE A 259 -4.64 30.12 10.35
C PHE A 259 -3.92 31.44 10.07
N ASP A 260 -4.27 32.17 8.99
CA ASP A 260 -3.63 33.46 8.66
C ASP A 260 -3.76 34.50 9.79
N LYS A 261 -4.94 34.57 10.42
CA LYS A 261 -5.17 35.48 11.55
C LYS A 261 -4.40 35.04 12.78
N ALA A 262 -4.38 33.73 13.06
CA ALA A 262 -3.62 33.16 14.17
C ALA A 262 -2.13 33.48 14.00
N LEU A 263 -1.56 33.28 12.81
CA LEU A 263 -0.18 33.58 12.47
C LEU A 263 0.14 35.08 12.63
N ALA A 264 -0.73 35.98 12.19
CA ALA A 264 -0.55 37.42 12.39
C ALA A 264 -0.53 37.81 13.88
N SER A 265 -1.39 37.20 14.69
CA SER A 265 -1.40 37.36 16.16
C SER A 265 -0.11 36.82 16.79
N ILE A 266 0.39 35.68 16.32
CA ILE A 266 1.62 35.03 16.80
C ILE A 266 2.87 35.84 16.45
N GLN A 267 2.97 36.37 15.22
CA GLN A 267 4.06 37.27 14.83
C GLN A 267 4.13 38.52 15.72
N THR A 268 2.99 38.98 16.23
CA THR A 268 2.96 40.07 17.20
C THR A 268 3.51 39.63 18.56
N LEU A 269 3.21 38.40 19.01
CA LEU A 269 3.79 37.80 20.23
C LEU A 269 5.31 37.64 20.13
N GLU A 270 5.82 37.17 18.99
CA GLU A 270 7.26 37.01 18.73
C GLU A 270 7.99 38.35 18.79
N LYS A 271 7.40 39.41 18.21
CA LYS A 271 7.96 40.78 18.30
C LYS A 271 7.94 41.33 19.71
N MET A 272 6.91 41.02 20.50
CA MET A 272 6.81 41.46 21.89
C MET A 272 7.85 40.78 22.78
N SER A 273 8.14 39.50 22.53
CA SER A 273 9.04 38.70 23.36
C SER A 273 9.93 37.77 22.50
N PRO A 274 10.94 38.28 21.79
CA PRO A 274 11.75 37.49 20.84
C PRO A 274 12.60 36.39 21.48
N GLN A 275 12.78 36.44 22.81
CA GLN A 275 13.58 35.49 23.58
C GLN A 275 12.72 34.42 24.27
N GLN A 276 11.41 34.41 24.02
CA GLN A 276 10.50 33.43 24.60
C GLN A 276 10.29 32.27 23.62
N PRO A 277 10.45 31.00 24.04
CA PRO A 277 10.25 29.84 23.18
C PRO A 277 8.76 29.61 22.83
N TYR A 278 7.84 30.04 23.68
CA TYR A 278 6.43 29.68 23.56
C TYR A 278 5.70 30.23 22.32
N PRO A 279 5.90 31.50 21.88
CA PRO A 279 5.35 31.98 20.61
C PRO A 279 5.75 31.13 19.40
N HIS A 280 7.03 30.75 19.29
CA HIS A 280 7.52 29.87 18.22
C HIS A 280 6.89 28.47 18.29
N TYR A 281 6.67 27.95 19.50
CA TYR A 281 5.95 26.68 19.67
C TYR A 281 4.49 26.78 19.19
N LEU A 282 3.79 27.86 19.53
CA LEU A 282 2.42 28.12 19.08
C LEU A 282 2.37 28.29 17.55
N HIS A 283 3.36 28.98 16.97
CA HIS A 283 3.54 29.13 15.52
C HIS A 283 3.66 27.77 14.83
N ALA A 284 4.59 26.93 15.30
CA ALA A 284 4.78 25.59 14.77
C ALA A 284 3.52 24.72 14.88
N MET A 285 2.79 24.82 15.98
CA MET A 285 1.55 24.06 16.17
C MET A 285 0.46 24.48 15.19
N VAL A 286 0.36 25.77 14.85
CA VAL A 286 -0.56 26.28 13.82
C VAL A 286 -0.14 25.78 12.44
N LEU A 287 1.13 25.88 12.09
CA LEU A 287 1.68 25.41 10.81
C LEU A 287 1.48 23.90 10.62
N TYR A 288 1.73 23.10 11.65
CA TYR A 288 1.46 21.66 11.65
C TYR A 288 -0.02 21.35 11.37
N ARG A 289 -0.96 22.09 11.98
CA ARG A 289 -2.40 21.94 11.72
C ARG A 289 -2.81 22.41 10.33
N GLN A 290 -2.09 23.36 9.76
CA GLN A 290 -2.27 23.83 8.38
C GLN A 290 -1.70 22.84 7.34
N GLY A 291 -0.84 21.91 7.77
CA GLY A 291 -0.15 20.94 6.92
C GLY A 291 1.18 21.44 6.35
N ASP A 292 1.64 22.62 6.77
CA ASP A 292 2.96 23.16 6.39
C ASP A 292 4.04 22.60 7.33
N LEU A 293 4.44 21.37 7.05
CA LEU A 293 5.32 20.57 7.92
C LEU A 293 6.75 21.13 7.96
N ASP A 294 7.26 21.66 6.84
CA ASP A 294 8.62 22.21 6.77
C ASP A 294 8.75 23.53 7.55
N ALA A 295 7.76 24.43 7.41
CA ALA A 295 7.73 25.65 8.20
C ALA A 295 7.58 25.34 9.71
N ALA A 296 6.77 24.32 10.06
CA ALA A 296 6.64 23.89 11.46
C ALA A 296 7.97 23.41 12.05
N ILE A 297 8.79 22.68 11.29
CA ILE A 297 10.14 22.27 11.72
C ILE A 297 11.04 23.47 11.98
N ALA A 298 11.05 24.47 11.08
CA ALA A 298 11.88 25.66 11.22
C ALA A 298 11.58 26.44 12.53
N GLU A 299 10.29 26.57 12.86
CA GLU A 299 9.86 27.21 14.12
C GLU A 299 10.22 26.36 15.35
N LEU A 300 10.03 25.04 15.29
CA LEU A 300 10.43 24.14 16.39
C LEU A 300 11.93 24.14 16.63
N GLN A 301 12.75 24.33 15.60
CA GLN A 301 14.20 24.50 15.77
C GLN A 301 14.54 25.77 16.56
N GLN A 302 13.79 26.86 16.40
CA GLN A 302 13.98 28.05 17.25
C GLN A 302 13.63 27.74 18.70
N VAL A 303 12.53 27.02 18.94
CA VAL A 303 12.14 26.58 20.29
C VAL A 303 13.25 25.75 20.93
N LEU A 304 13.74 24.72 20.24
CA LEU A 304 14.76 23.80 20.76
C LEU A 304 16.15 24.44 20.86
N LYS A 305 16.42 25.52 20.12
CA LYS A 305 17.64 26.33 20.29
C LYS A 305 17.61 27.13 21.60
N MET A 306 16.44 27.65 21.98
CA MET A 306 16.24 28.41 23.23
C MET A 306 16.04 27.50 24.44
N SER A 307 15.37 26.36 24.26
CA SER A 307 15.03 25.40 25.31
C SER A 307 15.14 23.98 24.76
N PRO A 308 16.36 23.40 24.72
CA PRO A 308 16.60 22.05 24.19
C PRO A 308 15.82 20.94 24.92
N ASP A 309 15.48 21.17 26.19
CA ASP A 309 14.76 20.29 27.11
C ASP A 309 13.23 20.45 27.07
N ASN A 310 12.71 21.22 26.11
CA ASN A 310 11.27 21.43 25.98
C ASN A 310 10.57 20.18 25.43
N VAL A 311 9.96 19.40 26.33
CA VAL A 311 9.27 18.13 26.02
C VAL A 311 8.17 18.30 24.98
N GLN A 312 7.38 19.39 25.05
CA GLN A 312 6.27 19.64 24.14
C GLN A 312 6.77 19.93 22.72
N ALA A 313 7.87 20.67 22.58
CA ALA A 313 8.50 20.93 21.29
C ALA A 313 9.16 19.68 20.71
N GLN A 314 9.81 18.85 21.53
CA GLN A 314 10.37 17.55 21.12
C GLN A 314 9.25 16.61 20.64
N LEU A 315 8.12 16.53 21.35
CA LEU A 315 6.94 15.76 20.95
C LEU A 315 6.36 16.24 19.63
N LEU A 316 6.15 17.56 19.48
CA LEU A 316 5.59 18.13 18.25
C LEU A 316 6.56 17.95 17.06
N MET A 317 7.87 18.08 17.29
CA MET A 317 8.89 17.78 16.27
C MET A 317 8.84 16.31 15.83
N GLY A 318 8.66 15.39 16.78
CA GLY A 318 8.41 13.99 16.50
C GLY A 318 7.15 13.76 15.67
N ALA A 319 6.05 14.44 16.00
CA ALA A 319 4.77 14.35 15.28
C ALA A 319 4.88 14.87 13.84
N VAL A 320 5.55 16.00 13.64
CA VAL A 320 5.77 16.58 12.31
C VAL A 320 6.61 15.63 11.45
N ASN A 321 7.70 15.09 11.99
CA ASN A 321 8.55 14.12 11.26
C ASN A 321 7.82 12.80 10.98
N TYR A 322 6.97 12.32 11.89
CA TYR A 322 6.13 11.16 11.66
C TYR A 322 5.15 11.41 10.51
N ALA A 323 4.50 12.58 10.47
CA ALA A 323 3.58 12.96 9.40
C ALA A 323 4.28 13.09 8.03
N GLN A 324 5.55 13.48 7.99
CA GLN A 324 6.37 13.50 6.77
C GLN A 324 6.88 12.11 6.33
N GLY A 325 6.72 11.06 7.15
CA GLY A 325 7.29 9.74 6.91
C GLY A 325 8.77 9.62 7.31
N ASN A 326 9.34 10.63 7.97
CA ASN A 326 10.72 10.66 8.46
C ASN A 326 10.84 9.92 9.80
N TYR A 327 10.55 8.61 9.81
CA TYR A 327 10.39 7.85 11.05
C TYR A 327 11.64 7.79 11.94
N GLY A 328 12.84 7.70 11.38
CA GLY A 328 14.07 7.72 12.18
C GLY A 328 14.29 9.04 12.92
N GLN A 329 13.93 10.17 12.28
CA GLN A 329 14.02 11.49 12.90
C GLN A 329 12.92 11.68 13.96
N ALA A 330 11.73 11.15 13.69
CA ALA A 330 10.64 11.09 14.66
C ALA A 330 11.03 10.28 15.90
N GLU A 331 11.63 9.09 15.73
CA GLU A 331 12.11 8.25 16.84
C GLU A 331 13.11 9.01 17.71
N MET A 332 14.09 9.70 17.09
CA MET A 332 15.10 10.46 17.82
C MET A 332 14.48 11.52 18.74
N TYR A 333 13.60 12.37 18.21
CA TYR A 333 12.96 13.44 18.99
C TYR A 333 11.98 12.88 20.04
N LEU A 334 11.24 11.83 19.72
CA LEU A 334 10.32 11.19 20.66
C LEU A 334 11.05 10.43 21.78
N SER A 335 12.20 9.84 21.48
CA SER A 335 13.06 9.20 22.48
C SER A 335 13.67 10.22 23.44
N ASN A 336 14.09 11.38 22.93
CA ASN A 336 14.53 12.50 23.76
C ASN A 336 13.41 13.00 24.68
N ALA A 337 12.20 13.21 24.13
CA ALA A 337 11.03 13.59 24.91
C ALA A 337 10.70 12.54 25.99
N MET A 338 10.82 11.25 25.67
CA MET A 338 10.56 10.14 26.60
C MET A 338 11.62 10.09 27.71
N GLY A 339 12.87 10.43 27.42
CA GLY A 339 13.94 10.53 28.41
C GLY A 339 13.68 11.62 29.46
N MET A 340 13.03 12.72 29.05
CA MET A 340 12.71 13.87 29.90
C MET A 340 11.43 13.66 30.72
N ASP A 341 10.36 13.18 30.08
CA ASP A 341 9.09 12.86 30.75
C ASP A 341 8.68 11.41 30.45
N GLN A 342 9.18 10.50 31.29
CA GLN A 342 8.91 9.08 31.16
C GLN A 342 7.43 8.73 31.39
N LYS A 343 6.62 9.61 31.98
CA LYS A 343 5.20 9.34 32.24
C LYS A 343 4.29 9.92 31.15
N ASN A 344 4.86 10.63 30.17
CA ASN A 344 4.10 11.21 29.09
C ASN A 344 3.48 10.14 28.19
N VAL A 345 2.16 9.99 28.26
CA VAL A 345 1.43 8.99 27.49
C VAL A 345 1.50 9.30 25.99
N ASP A 346 1.37 10.56 25.59
CA ASP A 346 1.34 10.96 24.18
C ASP A 346 2.68 10.70 23.48
N VAL A 347 3.79 10.96 24.16
CA VAL A 347 5.14 10.59 23.68
C VAL A 347 5.26 9.09 23.47
N ARG A 348 4.83 8.27 24.46
CA ARG A 348 4.91 6.81 24.36
C ARG A 348 4.05 6.27 23.22
N LYS A 349 2.84 6.81 23.05
CA LYS A 349 1.93 6.44 21.96
C LYS A 349 2.56 6.71 20.60
N LEU A 350 3.03 7.93 20.38
CA LEU A 350 3.59 8.33 19.10
C LEU A 350 4.93 7.66 18.80
N LEU A 351 5.76 7.41 19.82
CA LEU A 351 6.99 6.63 19.67
C LEU A 351 6.69 5.18 19.28
N ALA A 352 5.69 4.56 19.91
CA ALA A 352 5.27 3.21 19.56
C ALA A 352 4.71 3.11 18.13
N LEU A 353 3.90 4.10 17.70
CA LEU A 353 3.43 4.22 16.31
C LEU A 353 4.60 4.35 15.34
N THR A 354 5.59 5.19 15.66
CA THR A 354 6.80 5.39 14.86
C THR A 354 7.59 4.08 14.71
N LEU A 355 7.91 3.42 15.82
CA LEU A 355 8.62 2.13 15.83
C LEU A 355 7.89 1.04 15.05
N TYR A 356 6.55 1.04 15.09
CA TYR A 356 5.75 0.09 14.35
C TYR A 356 5.79 0.32 12.83
N ARG A 357 5.74 1.58 12.38
CA ARG A 357 5.89 1.94 10.97
C ARG A 357 7.26 1.52 10.41
N GLU A 358 8.28 1.47 11.26
CA GLU A 358 9.62 0.94 10.94
C GLU A 358 9.72 -0.60 11.01
N GLY A 359 8.64 -1.31 11.35
CA GLY A 359 8.62 -2.78 11.47
C GLY A 359 9.14 -3.32 12.80
N ARG A 360 9.42 -2.47 13.79
CA ARG A 360 9.97 -2.84 15.12
C ARG A 360 8.86 -3.13 16.14
N SER A 361 7.93 -4.01 15.79
CA SER A 361 6.69 -4.29 16.54
C SER A 361 6.90 -4.66 18.01
N ARG A 362 7.99 -5.37 18.36
CA ARG A 362 8.29 -5.76 19.74
C ARG A 362 8.65 -4.56 20.62
N GLN A 363 9.48 -3.65 20.11
CA GLN A 363 9.87 -2.45 20.86
C GLN A 363 8.72 -1.44 20.95
N ALA A 364 7.85 -1.39 19.94
CA ALA A 364 6.60 -0.64 20.01
C ALA A 364 5.73 -1.10 21.19
N LEU A 365 5.56 -2.42 21.39
CA LEU A 365 4.84 -2.97 22.54
C LEU A 365 5.51 -2.64 23.87
N ASP A 366 6.82 -2.82 23.98
CA ASP A 366 7.56 -2.54 25.22
C ASP A 366 7.44 -1.07 25.64
N THR A 367 7.41 -0.16 24.65
CA THR A 367 7.22 1.29 24.86
C THR A 367 5.86 1.62 25.49
N LEU A 368 4.82 0.87 25.12
CA LEU A 368 3.44 1.05 25.61
C LEU A 368 3.13 0.32 26.92
N ARG A 369 3.97 -0.64 27.32
CA ARG A 369 3.75 -1.46 28.53
C ARG A 369 3.45 -0.67 29.82
N PRO A 370 4.03 0.51 30.07
CA PRO A 370 3.73 1.30 31.27
C PRO A 370 2.43 2.10 31.19
N VAL A 371 1.75 2.15 30.04
CA VAL A 371 0.53 2.94 29.82
C VAL A 371 -0.67 2.11 30.29
N ALA A 372 -1.52 2.69 31.14
CA ALA A 372 -2.73 2.03 31.62
C ALA A 372 -3.70 1.71 30.44
N PRO A 373 -4.35 0.53 30.40
CA PRO A 373 -5.22 0.13 29.30
C PRO A 373 -6.32 1.14 28.94
N GLY A 374 -6.90 1.84 29.94
CA GLY A 374 -7.94 2.85 29.72
C GLY A 374 -7.43 4.19 29.13
N ALA A 375 -6.12 4.41 29.07
CA ALA A 375 -5.52 5.60 28.44
C ALA A 375 -5.24 5.40 26.94
N LEU A 376 -5.42 4.18 26.44
CA LEU A 376 -5.18 3.77 25.06
C LEU A 376 -6.52 3.75 24.30
N SER A 377 -7.12 4.92 24.10
CA SER A 377 -8.37 5.05 23.33
C SER A 377 -8.17 5.11 21.80
N ASP A 378 -6.91 5.12 21.34
CA ASP A 378 -6.58 5.30 19.92
C ASP A 378 -6.74 3.99 19.15
N THR A 379 -7.67 3.99 18.19
CA THR A 379 -8.04 2.83 17.37
C THR A 379 -6.86 2.20 16.63
N GLU A 380 -5.91 3.03 16.16
CA GLU A 380 -4.70 2.58 15.48
C GLU A 380 -3.73 1.85 16.43
N LEU A 381 -3.67 2.30 17.69
CA LEU A 381 -2.83 1.73 18.73
C LEU A 381 -3.40 0.42 19.30
N LEU A 382 -4.72 0.34 19.44
CA LEU A 382 -5.43 -0.89 19.81
C LEU A 382 -5.27 -1.96 18.72
N ALA A 383 -5.39 -1.59 17.44
CA ALA A 383 -5.13 -2.48 16.32
C ALA A 383 -3.67 -2.98 16.27
N MET A 384 -2.71 -2.14 16.65
CA MET A 384 -1.30 -2.54 16.79
C MET A 384 -1.07 -3.53 17.94
N LEU A 385 -1.66 -3.29 19.11
CA LEU A 385 -1.55 -4.17 20.28
C LEU A 385 -2.17 -5.55 19.99
N GLU A 386 -3.31 -5.59 19.31
CA GLU A 386 -3.99 -6.82 18.89
C GLU A 386 -3.16 -7.60 17.86
N ARG A 387 -2.59 -6.93 16.86
CA ARG A 387 -1.76 -7.55 15.83
C ARG A 387 -0.45 -8.12 16.40
N ALA A 388 0.20 -7.40 17.31
CA ALA A 388 1.42 -7.88 17.96
C ALA A 388 1.18 -9.00 18.99
N ALA A 389 -0.04 -9.11 19.55
CA ALA A 389 -0.48 -10.26 20.33
C ALA A 389 -0.60 -11.53 19.47
N THR A 390 -1.00 -11.39 18.20
CA THR A 390 -1.20 -12.54 17.27
C THR A 390 0.07 -13.03 16.57
N THR A 391 1.13 -12.21 16.44
CA THR A 391 2.39 -12.60 15.76
C THR A 391 3.40 -13.31 16.67
N GLY A 392 2.96 -13.91 17.79
CA GLY A 392 3.81 -14.66 18.71
C GLY A 392 4.76 -13.82 19.58
N ALA A 393 4.61 -12.49 19.60
CA ALA A 393 5.42 -11.58 20.41
C ALA A 393 4.72 -11.07 21.68
N GLY A 394 3.46 -11.45 21.94
CA GLY A 394 2.64 -10.89 23.02
C GLY A 394 2.55 -11.74 24.29
N SER A 395 2.73 -11.08 25.44
CA SER A 395 2.42 -11.61 26.78
C SER A 395 0.91 -11.52 27.10
N PRO A 396 0.39 -12.26 28.11
CA PRO A 396 -1.05 -12.39 28.39
C PRO A 396 -1.83 -11.07 28.62
N GLY A 397 -1.15 -9.99 29.01
CA GLY A 397 -1.78 -8.69 29.25
C GLY A 397 -2.28 -7.98 27.99
N ALA A 398 -1.67 -8.23 26.83
CA ALA A 398 -2.10 -7.62 25.56
C ALA A 398 -3.43 -8.20 25.07
N ALA A 399 -3.66 -9.50 25.31
CA ALA A 399 -4.91 -10.19 24.98
C ALA A 399 -6.09 -9.74 25.88
N ALA A 400 -5.82 -9.43 27.15
CA ALA A 400 -6.83 -8.94 28.10
C ALA A 400 -7.24 -7.47 27.85
N ALA A 401 -6.32 -6.65 27.34
CA ALA A 401 -6.63 -5.28 26.92
C ALA A 401 -7.47 -5.24 25.63
N ALA A 402 -7.20 -6.15 24.68
CA ALA A 402 -7.97 -6.28 23.44
C ALA A 402 -9.40 -6.81 23.66
N SER A 403 -9.62 -7.64 24.68
CA SER A 403 -10.94 -8.23 24.97
C SER A 403 -11.87 -7.35 25.82
N SER A 404 -11.35 -6.29 26.45
CA SER A 404 -12.09 -5.47 27.42
C SER A 404 -12.59 -4.12 26.88
N ALA A 405 -12.23 -3.72 25.67
CA ALA A 405 -12.76 -2.52 25.03
C ALA A 405 -14.12 -2.81 24.37
N SER A 406 -15.16 -2.05 24.73
CA SER A 406 -16.44 -2.03 24.02
C SER A 406 -16.18 -1.73 22.53
N ASN A 407 -16.75 -2.52 21.60
CA ASN A 407 -16.32 -2.56 20.19
C ASN A 407 -17.03 -1.53 19.28
N PRO A 408 -16.42 -0.36 18.96
CA PRO A 408 -16.93 0.55 17.94
C PRO A 408 -16.85 -0.06 16.51
N PRO A 409 -17.62 0.48 15.55
CA PRO A 409 -17.63 0.01 14.15
C PRO A 409 -16.25 -0.15 13.50
N ASP A 410 -15.30 0.74 13.83
CA ASP A 410 -13.96 0.73 13.23
C ASP A 410 -13.07 -0.39 13.78
N THR A 411 -13.28 -0.85 15.02
CA THR A 411 -12.59 -2.05 15.53
C THR A 411 -13.12 -3.29 14.85
N ARG A 412 -14.44 -3.41 14.62
CA ARG A 412 -15.02 -4.51 13.83
C ARG A 412 -14.54 -4.52 12.38
N LEU A 413 -14.38 -3.37 11.73
CA LEU A 413 -13.79 -3.28 10.38
C LEU A 413 -12.34 -3.78 10.36
N ALA A 414 -11.56 -3.45 11.38
CA ALA A 414 -10.18 -3.92 11.53
C ALA A 414 -10.12 -5.43 11.79
N SER A 415 -10.94 -5.95 12.72
CA SER A 415 -11.04 -7.38 13.01
C SER A 415 -11.52 -8.16 11.77
N ALA A 416 -12.47 -7.63 11.00
CA ALA A 416 -12.88 -8.23 9.74
C ALA A 416 -11.75 -8.23 8.69
N GLY A 417 -10.99 -7.14 8.59
CA GLY A 417 -9.78 -7.09 7.75
C GLY A 417 -8.72 -8.11 8.16
N ASN A 418 -8.54 -8.34 9.47
CA ASN A 418 -7.62 -9.34 10.01
C ASN A 418 -8.10 -10.78 9.75
N ALA A 419 -9.41 -11.01 9.89
CA ALA A 419 -10.03 -12.28 9.54
C ALA A 419 -9.84 -12.58 8.04
N LEU A 420 -9.98 -11.57 7.16
CA LEU A 420 -9.68 -11.71 5.72
C LEU A 420 -8.21 -11.96 5.41
N ALA A 421 -7.30 -11.35 6.17
CA ALA A 421 -5.86 -11.58 6.01
C ALA A 421 -5.46 -12.99 6.45
N SER A 422 -6.16 -13.53 7.45
CA SER A 422 -5.95 -14.89 7.98
C SER A 422 -6.71 -15.98 7.20
N GLY A 423 -7.43 -15.64 6.13
CA GLY A 423 -8.24 -16.60 5.37
C GLY A 423 -9.41 -17.18 6.18
N ASN A 424 -9.99 -16.38 7.08
CA ASN A 424 -11.22 -16.70 7.80
C ASN A 424 -12.35 -15.79 7.33
N GLU A 425 -12.83 -16.05 6.12
CA GLU A 425 -13.86 -15.27 5.45
C GLU A 425 -15.21 -15.34 6.18
N ALA A 426 -15.54 -16.46 6.82
CA ALA A 426 -16.76 -16.63 7.59
C ALA A 426 -16.82 -15.65 8.78
N GLU A 427 -15.72 -15.53 9.52
CA GLU A 427 -15.63 -14.59 10.64
C GLU A 427 -15.61 -13.13 10.14
N ALA A 428 -14.94 -12.86 9.02
CA ALA A 428 -14.97 -11.54 8.40
C ALA A 428 -16.41 -11.13 8.03
N ILE A 429 -17.19 -12.03 7.42
CA ILE A 429 -18.61 -11.76 7.07
C ILE A 429 -19.41 -11.46 8.35
N ARG A 430 -19.28 -12.28 9.39
CA ARG A 430 -19.99 -12.09 10.67
C ARG A 430 -19.69 -10.72 11.26
N LEU A 431 -18.41 -10.38 11.39
CA LEU A 431 -17.96 -9.11 11.94
C LEU A 431 -18.45 -7.91 11.13
N LEU A 432 -18.45 -8.01 9.80
CA LEU A 432 -18.92 -6.94 8.92
C LEU A 432 -20.45 -6.78 8.98
N GLN A 433 -21.21 -7.86 9.11
CA GLN A 433 -22.67 -7.83 9.24
C GLN A 433 -23.15 -7.25 10.58
N GLU A 434 -22.35 -7.40 11.64
CA GLU A 434 -22.62 -6.83 12.96
C GLU A 434 -22.35 -5.32 13.06
N ILE A 435 -21.79 -4.71 12.02
CA ILE A 435 -21.59 -3.26 11.96
C ILE A 435 -22.90 -2.57 11.59
N PRO A 436 -23.52 -1.82 12.52
CA PRO A 436 -24.78 -1.13 12.25
C PRO A 436 -24.60 -0.07 11.15
N ALA A 437 -25.71 0.31 10.51
CA ALA A 437 -25.76 1.50 9.65
C ALA A 437 -25.28 2.73 10.43
N GLY A 438 -24.50 3.59 9.79
CA GLY A 438 -23.69 4.60 10.48
C GLY A 438 -23.20 5.69 9.53
N ASN A 439 -22.02 6.25 9.80
CA ASN A 439 -21.45 7.27 8.92
C ASN A 439 -21.14 6.70 7.51
N ALA A 440 -21.22 7.55 6.49
CA ALA A 440 -21.09 7.13 5.09
C ALA A 440 -19.74 6.46 4.77
N SER A 441 -18.64 6.88 5.43
CA SER A 441 -17.31 6.27 5.23
C SER A 441 -17.20 4.85 5.78
N THR A 442 -17.76 4.60 6.97
CA THR A 442 -17.80 3.29 7.62
C THR A 442 -18.70 2.35 6.82
N GLU A 443 -19.84 2.83 6.32
CA GLU A 443 -20.72 2.05 5.46
C GLU A 443 -20.08 1.69 4.11
N ALA A 444 -19.42 2.66 3.46
CA ALA A 444 -18.67 2.43 2.23
C ALA A 444 -17.60 1.35 2.42
N ARG A 445 -16.83 1.44 3.50
CA ARG A 445 -15.77 0.47 3.81
C ARG A 445 -16.32 -0.91 4.17
N ARG A 446 -17.38 -0.98 4.98
CA ARG A 446 -18.09 -2.22 5.31
C ARG A 446 -18.60 -2.92 4.06
N ASN A 447 -19.34 -2.19 3.21
CA ASN A 447 -19.94 -2.76 2.01
C ASN A 447 -18.86 -3.22 1.02
N SER A 448 -17.79 -2.45 0.86
CA SER A 448 -16.67 -2.82 -0.02
C SER A 448 -16.00 -4.12 0.45
N LEU A 449 -15.73 -4.25 1.76
CA LEU A 449 -15.17 -5.46 2.33
C LEU A 449 -16.12 -6.65 2.21
N LEU A 450 -17.43 -6.48 2.49
CA LEU A 450 -18.42 -7.54 2.32
C LEU A 450 -18.46 -8.07 0.88
N VAL A 451 -18.48 -7.17 -0.11
CA VAL A 451 -18.44 -7.56 -1.53
C VAL A 451 -17.18 -8.37 -1.81
N MET A 452 -15.99 -7.88 -1.42
CA MET A 452 -14.74 -8.60 -1.63
C MET A 452 -14.73 -9.98 -0.95
N THR A 453 -15.23 -10.08 0.28
CA THR A 453 -15.28 -11.35 1.03
C THR A 453 -16.22 -12.34 0.37
N TYR A 454 -17.42 -11.92 -0.03
CA TYR A 454 -18.35 -12.80 -0.74
C TYR A 454 -17.79 -13.28 -2.07
N LEU A 455 -17.04 -12.44 -2.79
CA LEU A 455 -16.36 -12.85 -4.01
C LEU A 455 -15.27 -13.89 -3.76
N ARG A 456 -14.50 -13.76 -2.67
CA ARG A 456 -13.50 -14.78 -2.27
C ARG A 456 -14.14 -16.12 -1.91
N GLU A 457 -15.28 -16.09 -1.23
CA GLU A 457 -16.10 -17.26 -0.87
C GLU A 457 -16.87 -17.86 -2.05
N GLN A 458 -16.71 -17.33 -3.27
CA GLN A 458 -17.47 -17.75 -4.46
C GLN A 458 -19.00 -17.64 -4.26
N ARG A 459 -19.44 -16.59 -3.55
CA ARG A 459 -20.84 -16.25 -3.27
C ARG A 459 -21.26 -14.99 -4.04
N PRO A 460 -21.33 -15.04 -5.38
CA PRO A 460 -21.52 -13.85 -6.20
C PRO A 460 -22.93 -13.24 -6.06
N ALA A 461 -23.95 -14.02 -5.70
CA ALA A 461 -25.31 -13.52 -5.51
C ALA A 461 -25.40 -12.55 -4.32
N GLU A 462 -24.76 -12.88 -3.20
CA GLU A 462 -24.67 -12.02 -2.02
C GLU A 462 -23.80 -10.80 -2.29
N ALA A 463 -22.69 -10.97 -3.01
CA ALA A 463 -21.85 -9.85 -3.45
C ALA A 463 -22.65 -8.85 -4.29
N VAL A 464 -23.43 -9.33 -5.27
CA VAL A 464 -24.32 -8.51 -6.11
C VAL A 464 -25.34 -7.77 -5.25
N LYS A 465 -25.98 -8.44 -4.28
CA LYS A 465 -26.96 -7.81 -3.39
C LYS A 465 -26.37 -6.67 -2.57
N VAL A 466 -25.19 -6.87 -1.95
CA VAL A 466 -24.52 -5.83 -1.16
C VAL A 466 -24.04 -4.69 -2.05
N ALA A 467 -23.46 -4.99 -3.21
CA ALA A 467 -22.94 -3.98 -4.12
C ALA A 467 -24.07 -3.14 -4.76
N ALA A 468 -25.20 -3.77 -5.10
CA ALA A 468 -26.39 -3.07 -5.61
C ALA A 468 -26.97 -2.12 -4.56
N ALA A 469 -27.07 -2.56 -3.30
CA ALA A 469 -27.52 -1.70 -2.19
C ALA A 469 -26.55 -0.54 -1.95
N TYR A 470 -25.24 -0.79 -2.03
CA TYR A 470 -24.22 0.24 -1.87
C TYR A 470 -24.28 1.30 -2.98
N ALA A 471 -24.39 0.88 -4.25
CA ALA A 471 -24.55 1.79 -5.39
C ALA A 471 -25.87 2.57 -5.32
N SER A 472 -26.98 1.91 -4.96
CA SER A 472 -28.29 2.57 -4.84
C SER A 472 -28.33 3.63 -3.73
N GLY A 473 -27.66 3.38 -2.60
CA GLY A 473 -27.51 4.37 -1.53
C GLY A 473 -26.53 5.49 -1.85
N ASN A 474 -25.68 5.32 -2.87
CA ASN A 474 -24.61 6.26 -3.25
C ASN A 474 -24.56 6.48 -4.77
N PRO A 475 -25.65 6.99 -5.40
CA PRO A 475 -25.79 7.00 -6.87
C PRO A 475 -24.83 7.94 -7.60
N ARG A 476 -24.08 8.79 -6.89
CA ARG A 476 -23.03 9.66 -7.47
C ARG A 476 -21.61 9.17 -7.19
N ASN A 477 -21.46 7.99 -6.56
CA ASN A 477 -20.17 7.44 -6.19
C ASN A 477 -19.68 6.47 -7.27
N SER A 478 -18.73 6.90 -8.09
CA SER A 478 -18.13 6.08 -9.16
C SER A 478 -17.56 4.74 -8.62
N ALA A 479 -16.95 4.72 -7.43
CA ALA A 479 -16.41 3.50 -6.83
C ALA A 479 -17.50 2.50 -6.42
N ALA A 480 -18.69 2.97 -6.03
CA ALA A 480 -19.81 2.08 -5.71
C ALA A 480 -20.35 1.37 -6.97
N HIS A 481 -20.47 2.09 -8.09
CA HIS A 481 -20.82 1.51 -9.38
C HIS A 481 -19.75 0.55 -9.90
N LEU A 482 -18.46 0.89 -9.73
CA LEU A 482 -17.34 -0.02 -10.05
C LEU A 482 -17.46 -1.35 -9.29
N MET A 483 -17.67 -1.31 -7.96
CA MET A 483 -17.82 -2.54 -7.17
C MET A 483 -19.04 -3.35 -7.57
N TYR A 484 -20.14 -2.68 -7.94
CA TYR A 484 -21.33 -3.37 -8.43
C TYR A 484 -21.07 -4.08 -9.76
N GLY A 485 -20.39 -3.42 -10.70
CA GLY A 485 -19.92 -4.07 -11.93
C GLY A 485 -19.05 -5.30 -11.65
N THR A 486 -18.11 -5.20 -10.70
CA THR A 486 -17.22 -6.32 -10.33
C THR A 486 -18.00 -7.51 -9.77
N ALA A 487 -19.00 -7.27 -8.92
CA ALA A 487 -19.86 -8.32 -8.39
C ALA A 487 -20.70 -8.99 -9.49
N LEU A 488 -21.22 -8.21 -10.44
CA LEU A 488 -22.00 -8.69 -11.57
C LEU A 488 -21.17 -9.56 -12.52
N VAL A 489 -19.90 -9.20 -12.78
CA VAL A 489 -18.98 -10.05 -13.56
C VAL A 489 -18.81 -11.41 -12.91
N ALA A 490 -18.59 -11.46 -11.59
CA ALA A 490 -18.47 -12.71 -10.85
C ALA A 490 -19.76 -13.54 -10.84
N ALA A 491 -20.92 -12.90 -10.93
CA ALA A 491 -22.23 -13.56 -11.08
C ALA A 491 -22.53 -13.99 -12.53
N GLY A 492 -21.65 -13.70 -13.49
CA GLY A 492 -21.87 -13.98 -14.91
C GLY A 492 -22.84 -13.01 -15.62
N GLN A 493 -23.29 -11.96 -14.93
CA GLN A 493 -24.22 -10.94 -15.43
C GLN A 493 -23.46 -9.82 -16.17
N ARG A 494 -22.87 -10.19 -17.32
CA ARG A 494 -21.95 -9.33 -18.08
C ARG A 494 -22.59 -8.07 -18.67
N PRO A 495 -23.81 -8.11 -19.26
CA PRO A 495 -24.45 -6.89 -19.78
C PRO A 495 -24.71 -5.84 -18.70
N GLU A 496 -25.17 -6.27 -17.53
CA GLU A 496 -25.42 -5.41 -16.38
C GLU A 496 -24.09 -4.86 -15.82
N ALA A 497 -23.05 -5.70 -15.74
CA ALA A 497 -21.73 -5.26 -15.31
C ALA A 497 -21.18 -4.14 -16.20
N ARG A 498 -21.31 -4.28 -17.52
CA ARG A 498 -20.92 -3.26 -18.50
C ARG A 498 -21.67 -1.95 -18.27
N ALA A 499 -22.97 -2.00 -17.99
CA ALA A 499 -23.75 -0.81 -17.69
C ALA A 499 -23.21 -0.10 -16.43
N GLN A 500 -22.88 -0.84 -15.37
CA GLN A 500 -22.35 -0.27 -14.13
C GLN A 500 -20.93 0.32 -14.31
N TYR A 501 -20.03 -0.36 -15.01
CA TYR A 501 -18.72 0.22 -15.34
C TYR A 501 -18.83 1.46 -16.22
N SER A 502 -19.75 1.47 -17.17
CA SER A 502 -20.02 2.63 -18.01
C SER A 502 -20.55 3.80 -17.18
N GLU A 503 -21.42 3.54 -16.21
CA GLU A 503 -21.92 4.57 -15.30
C GLU A 503 -20.82 5.11 -14.39
N ALA A 504 -19.95 4.23 -13.86
CA ALA A 504 -18.77 4.65 -13.11
C ALA A 504 -17.88 5.61 -13.92
N LEU A 505 -17.69 5.35 -15.21
CA LEU A 505 -16.93 6.21 -16.14
C LEU A 505 -17.67 7.49 -16.55
N LYS A 506 -19.00 7.50 -16.57
CA LYS A 506 -19.77 8.75 -16.76
C LYS A 506 -19.63 9.68 -15.56
N LEU A 507 -19.67 9.11 -14.35
CA LEU A 507 -19.53 9.86 -13.10
C LEU A 507 -18.09 10.35 -12.90
N ASP A 508 -17.10 9.54 -13.28
CA ASP A 508 -15.68 9.85 -13.23
C ASP A 508 -14.95 9.28 -14.46
N PRO A 509 -14.75 10.09 -15.52
CA PRO A 509 -14.00 9.69 -16.72
C PRO A 509 -12.52 9.39 -16.47
N GLU A 510 -11.99 9.76 -15.31
CA GLU A 510 -10.61 9.53 -14.88
C GLU A 510 -10.45 8.26 -14.04
N ASN A 511 -11.54 7.52 -13.77
CA ASN A 511 -11.48 6.29 -12.99
C ASN A 511 -10.76 5.16 -13.75
N LEU A 512 -9.44 5.07 -13.55
CA LEU A 512 -8.58 4.07 -14.19
C LEU A 512 -8.99 2.63 -13.87
N ALA A 513 -9.52 2.37 -12.66
CA ALA A 513 -9.98 1.04 -12.27
C ALA A 513 -11.24 0.63 -13.06
N ALA A 514 -12.16 1.56 -13.34
CA ALA A 514 -13.30 1.29 -14.20
C ALA A 514 -12.89 1.06 -15.66
N LEU A 515 -11.89 1.80 -16.17
CA LEU A 515 -11.32 1.53 -17.50
C LEU A 515 -10.68 0.14 -17.58
N LEU A 516 -9.89 -0.25 -16.58
CA LEU A 516 -9.28 -1.58 -16.48
C LEU A 516 -10.33 -2.69 -16.41
N SER A 517 -11.35 -2.54 -15.56
CA SER A 517 -12.41 -3.53 -15.40
C SER A 517 -13.27 -3.68 -16.66
N LEU A 518 -13.58 -2.58 -17.35
CA LEU A 518 -14.31 -2.62 -18.61
C LEU A 518 -13.46 -3.24 -19.73
N GLY A 519 -12.16 -2.94 -19.78
CA GLY A 519 -11.23 -3.59 -20.70
C GLY A 519 -11.09 -5.09 -20.44
N SER A 520 -11.08 -5.51 -19.17
CA SER A 520 -11.08 -6.93 -18.79
C SER A 520 -12.35 -7.63 -19.27
N LEU A 521 -13.50 -6.97 -19.12
CA LEU A 521 -14.77 -7.47 -19.65
C LEU A 521 -14.76 -7.58 -21.18
N ASP A 522 -14.25 -6.57 -21.88
CA ASP A 522 -14.06 -6.60 -23.33
C ASP A 522 -13.17 -7.78 -23.75
N SER A 523 -12.07 -8.04 -23.03
CA SER A 523 -11.18 -9.17 -23.31
C SER A 523 -11.86 -10.52 -23.12
N ILE A 524 -12.66 -10.69 -22.06
CA ILE A 524 -13.42 -11.90 -21.78
C ILE A 524 -14.51 -12.16 -22.83
N GLU A 525 -15.07 -11.09 -23.42
CA GLU A 525 -16.09 -11.16 -24.47
C GLU A 525 -15.50 -11.28 -25.89
N GLY A 526 -14.17 -11.26 -26.04
CA GLY A 526 -13.49 -11.35 -27.33
C GLY A 526 -13.37 -10.02 -28.08
N HIS A 527 -13.77 -8.90 -27.47
CA HIS A 527 -13.63 -7.56 -28.02
C HIS A 527 -12.19 -7.02 -27.80
N HIS A 528 -11.19 -7.74 -28.32
CA HIS A 528 -9.77 -7.52 -28.05
C HIS A 528 -9.29 -6.10 -28.40
N GLU A 529 -9.76 -5.53 -29.51
CA GLU A 529 -9.39 -4.16 -29.91
C GLU A 529 -9.92 -3.10 -28.92
N ALA A 530 -11.17 -3.28 -28.45
CA ALA A 530 -11.78 -2.42 -27.46
C ALA A 530 -11.06 -2.51 -26.09
N ALA A 531 -10.62 -3.72 -25.71
CA ALA A 531 -9.81 -3.96 -24.53
C ALA A 531 -8.45 -3.25 -24.63
N ALA A 532 -7.74 -3.46 -25.74
CA ALA A 532 -6.45 -2.82 -26.00
C ALA A 532 -6.54 -1.29 -25.95
N GLY A 533 -7.56 -0.69 -26.56
CA GLY A 533 -7.79 0.75 -26.55
C GLY A 533 -8.02 1.31 -25.13
N ARG A 534 -8.73 0.56 -24.26
CA ARG A 534 -8.94 0.95 -22.85
C ARG A 534 -7.66 0.88 -22.05
N TYR A 535 -6.90 -0.21 -22.17
CA TYR A 535 -5.62 -0.35 -21.47
C TYR A 535 -4.60 0.70 -21.96
N ALA A 536 -4.57 0.99 -23.26
CA ALA A 536 -3.76 2.07 -23.81
C ALA A 536 -4.18 3.45 -23.28
N THR A 537 -5.48 3.68 -23.07
CA THR A 537 -5.98 4.90 -22.44
C THR A 537 -5.50 5.01 -20.99
N VAL A 538 -5.51 3.91 -20.23
CA VAL A 538 -4.94 3.88 -18.88
C VAL A 538 -3.46 4.23 -18.91
N LEU A 539 -2.66 3.61 -19.79
CA LEU A 539 -1.22 3.89 -19.90
C LEU A 539 -0.90 5.30 -20.42
N LYS A 540 -1.80 5.92 -21.19
CA LYS A 540 -1.64 7.32 -21.60
C LYS A 540 -1.79 8.27 -20.41
N LYS A 541 -2.64 7.93 -19.45
CA LYS A 541 -2.90 8.72 -18.24
C LYS A 541 -1.90 8.43 -17.13
N ASP A 542 -1.55 7.15 -16.97
CA ASP A 542 -0.59 6.64 -16.01
C ASP A 542 0.40 5.69 -16.72
N PRO A 543 1.52 6.22 -17.25
CA PRO A 543 2.51 5.42 -17.96
C PRO A 543 3.14 4.29 -17.14
N HIS A 544 3.07 4.36 -15.82
CA HIS A 544 3.68 3.40 -14.88
C HIS A 544 2.66 2.37 -14.36
N ASN A 545 1.46 2.30 -14.97
CA ASN A 545 0.39 1.41 -14.51
C ASN A 545 0.67 -0.08 -14.80
N ALA A 546 1.27 -0.78 -13.85
CA ALA A 546 1.60 -2.20 -13.97
C ALA A 546 0.39 -3.11 -14.27
N ALA A 547 -0.81 -2.76 -13.81
CA ALA A 547 -2.03 -3.54 -14.07
C ALA A 547 -2.45 -3.47 -15.55
N ALA A 548 -2.40 -2.28 -16.16
CA ALA A 548 -2.67 -2.10 -17.59
C ALA A 548 -1.60 -2.81 -18.46
N MET A 549 -0.32 -2.72 -18.08
CA MET A 549 0.76 -3.45 -18.76
C MET A 549 0.53 -4.96 -18.69
N THR A 550 0.19 -5.50 -17.51
CA THR A 550 -0.13 -6.92 -17.33
C THR A 550 -1.32 -7.33 -18.20
N ALA A 551 -2.38 -6.53 -18.24
CA ALA A 551 -3.57 -6.84 -19.03
C ALA A 551 -3.29 -6.83 -20.55
N LEU A 552 -2.46 -5.91 -21.03
CA LEU A 552 -1.98 -5.92 -22.43
C LEU A 552 -1.11 -7.14 -22.72
N GLY A 553 -0.27 -7.56 -21.78
CA GLY A 553 0.52 -8.79 -21.92
C GLY A 553 -0.35 -10.04 -22.01
N GLN A 554 -1.39 -10.13 -21.19
CA GLN A 554 -2.38 -11.22 -21.24
C GLN A 554 -3.13 -11.23 -22.58
N LEU A 555 -3.50 -10.05 -23.08
CA LEU A 555 -4.16 -9.92 -24.38
C LEU A 555 -3.26 -10.37 -25.53
N ALA A 556 -1.98 -9.99 -25.51
CA ALA A 556 -1.00 -10.45 -26.50
C ALA A 556 -0.79 -11.97 -26.43
N ALA A 557 -0.74 -12.55 -25.22
CA ALA A 557 -0.63 -13.99 -25.04
C ALA A 557 -1.84 -14.73 -25.62
N LEU A 558 -3.06 -14.22 -25.41
CA LEU A 558 -4.29 -14.76 -26.01
C LEU A 558 -4.27 -14.70 -27.54
N GLN A 559 -3.63 -13.68 -28.12
CA GLN A 559 -3.45 -13.52 -29.57
C GLN A 559 -2.30 -14.37 -30.14
N GLY A 560 -1.55 -15.09 -29.28
CA GLY A 560 -0.40 -15.90 -29.68
C GLY A 560 0.91 -15.14 -29.82
N ASP A 561 0.93 -13.82 -29.58
CA ASP A 561 2.15 -13.02 -29.58
C ASP A 561 2.86 -13.13 -28.23
N LYS A 562 3.55 -14.26 -28.05
CA LYS A 562 4.29 -14.58 -26.82
C LYS A 562 5.44 -13.61 -26.56
N ALA A 563 6.03 -13.02 -27.60
CA ALA A 563 7.15 -12.09 -27.46
C ALA A 563 6.66 -10.76 -26.88
N GLU A 564 5.56 -10.23 -27.40
CA GLU A 564 4.93 -9.03 -26.86
C GLU A 564 4.42 -9.25 -25.43
N ALA A 565 3.78 -10.39 -25.17
CA ALA A 565 3.31 -10.75 -23.84
C ALA A 565 4.44 -10.70 -22.80
N ALA A 566 5.55 -11.37 -23.08
CA ALA A 566 6.72 -11.40 -22.19
C ALA A 566 7.30 -9.98 -21.97
N ARG A 567 7.36 -9.16 -23.01
CA ARG A 567 7.82 -7.76 -22.90
C ARG A 567 6.94 -6.95 -21.96
N ARG A 568 5.61 -7.05 -22.10
CA ARG A 568 4.66 -6.33 -21.26
C ARG A 568 4.67 -6.79 -19.81
N PHE A 569 4.81 -8.09 -19.56
CA PHE A 569 4.95 -8.61 -18.19
C PHE A 569 6.24 -8.12 -17.53
N LYS A 570 7.37 -8.10 -18.25
CA LYS A 570 8.63 -7.55 -17.73
C LYS A 570 8.51 -6.07 -17.39
N GLN A 571 7.92 -5.26 -18.27
CA GLN A 571 7.62 -3.85 -17.95
C GLN A 571 6.76 -3.70 -16.70
N ALA A 572 5.71 -4.51 -16.55
CA ALA A 572 4.86 -4.49 -15.36
C ALA A 572 5.61 -4.87 -14.07
N ILE A 573 6.56 -5.81 -14.17
CA ILE A 573 7.44 -6.21 -13.07
C ILE A 573 8.39 -5.07 -12.69
N ASP A 574 8.99 -4.39 -13.67
CA ASP A 574 9.91 -3.28 -13.42
C ASP A 574 9.21 -2.12 -12.70
N GLU A 575 7.97 -1.80 -13.08
CA GLU A 575 7.16 -0.75 -12.45
C GLU A 575 6.62 -1.12 -11.06
N ALA A 576 6.29 -2.41 -10.85
CA ALA A 576 5.77 -2.90 -9.58
C ALA A 576 6.48 -4.19 -9.11
N PRO A 577 7.73 -4.12 -8.63
CA PRO A 577 8.56 -5.30 -8.35
C PRO A 577 8.03 -6.23 -7.24
N LYS A 578 7.07 -5.76 -6.43
CA LYS A 578 6.40 -6.56 -5.39
C LYS A 578 5.03 -7.12 -5.83
N SER A 579 4.51 -6.72 -6.99
CA SER A 579 3.21 -7.16 -7.49
C SER A 579 3.29 -8.55 -8.11
N ILE A 580 2.51 -9.50 -7.58
CA ILE A 580 2.63 -10.92 -7.92
C ILE A 580 2.10 -11.25 -9.33
N ASN A 581 1.07 -10.53 -9.80
CA ASN A 581 0.31 -10.94 -10.99
C ASN A 581 1.14 -11.00 -12.27
N ALA A 582 2.02 -10.01 -12.51
CA ALA A 582 2.87 -9.96 -13.69
C ALA A 582 3.92 -11.09 -13.70
N TYR A 583 4.53 -11.36 -12.53
CA TYR A 583 5.44 -12.50 -12.38
C TYR A 583 4.74 -13.82 -12.67
N ILE A 584 3.56 -14.06 -12.10
CA ILE A 584 2.83 -15.32 -12.32
C ILE A 584 2.47 -15.49 -13.80
N ALA A 585 2.02 -14.42 -14.46
CA ALA A 585 1.70 -14.48 -15.89
C ALA A 585 2.94 -14.78 -16.75
N LEU A 586 4.10 -14.21 -16.40
CA LEU A 586 5.36 -14.49 -17.09
C LEU A 586 5.86 -15.92 -16.84
N VAL A 587 5.85 -16.39 -15.58
CA VAL A 587 6.21 -17.76 -15.22
C VAL A 587 5.35 -18.78 -15.96
N ALA A 588 4.03 -18.53 -16.06
CA ALA A 588 3.11 -19.38 -16.80
C ALA A 588 3.44 -19.37 -18.30
N LEU A 589 3.62 -18.18 -18.90
CA LEU A 589 3.95 -18.03 -20.33
C LEU A 589 5.26 -18.75 -20.71
N ASP A 590 6.30 -18.58 -19.89
CA ASP A 590 7.60 -19.20 -20.12
C ASP A 590 7.55 -20.71 -19.90
N SER A 591 6.83 -21.18 -18.87
CA SER A 591 6.59 -22.62 -18.63
C SER A 591 5.85 -23.29 -19.78
N GLU A 592 4.78 -22.67 -20.29
CA GLU A 592 4.01 -23.17 -21.44
C GLU A 592 4.82 -23.13 -22.74
N SER A 593 5.83 -22.26 -22.82
CA SER A 593 6.73 -22.13 -23.96
C SER A 593 7.94 -23.07 -23.85
N GLY A 594 8.03 -23.90 -22.81
CA GLY A 594 9.14 -24.82 -22.58
C GLY A 594 10.43 -24.14 -22.11
N LYS A 595 10.36 -22.86 -21.73
CA LYS A 595 11.50 -22.05 -21.29
C LYS A 595 11.66 -22.12 -19.77
N PHE A 596 11.94 -23.31 -19.28
CA PHE A 596 11.88 -23.59 -17.85
C PHE A 596 12.90 -22.80 -17.02
N ASP A 597 14.09 -22.51 -17.57
CA ASP A 597 15.10 -21.68 -16.89
C ASP A 597 14.65 -20.23 -16.72
N GLU A 598 13.99 -19.65 -17.73
CA GLU A 598 13.45 -18.28 -17.69
C GLU A 598 12.29 -18.20 -16.68
N ALA A 599 11.41 -19.21 -16.68
CA ALA A 599 10.33 -19.34 -15.71
C ALA A 599 10.87 -19.48 -14.27
N LEU A 600 11.90 -20.29 -14.07
CA LEU A 600 12.55 -20.46 -12.77
C LEU A 600 13.17 -19.14 -12.28
N GLY A 601 13.96 -18.46 -13.10
CA GLY A 601 14.56 -17.18 -12.74
C GLY A 601 13.51 -16.14 -12.33
N THR A 602 12.41 -16.06 -13.08
CA THR A 602 11.28 -15.16 -12.78
C THR A 602 10.58 -15.55 -11.46
N ALA A 603 10.36 -16.84 -11.21
CA ALA A 603 9.73 -17.32 -9.99
C ALA A 603 10.63 -17.15 -8.75
N THR A 604 11.95 -17.28 -8.90
CA THR A 604 12.93 -16.96 -7.85
C THR A 604 12.89 -15.49 -7.47
N GLN A 605 12.84 -14.58 -8.46
CA GLN A 605 12.67 -13.15 -8.19
C GLN A 605 11.37 -12.85 -7.45
N LEU A 606 10.26 -13.46 -7.88
CA LEU A 606 8.96 -13.31 -7.22
C LEU A 606 9.02 -13.75 -5.74
N ALA A 607 9.59 -14.92 -5.47
CA ALA A 607 9.73 -15.45 -4.11
C ALA A 607 10.68 -14.60 -3.25
N ALA A 608 11.76 -14.07 -3.82
CA ALA A 608 12.67 -13.16 -3.12
C ALA A 608 11.98 -11.83 -2.75
N ALA A 609 11.13 -11.30 -3.63
CA ALA A 609 10.35 -10.10 -3.37
C ALA A 609 9.20 -10.33 -2.38
N ASN A 610 8.74 -11.58 -2.22
CA ASN A 610 7.58 -11.97 -1.41
C ASN A 610 7.85 -13.28 -0.60
N PRO A 611 8.81 -13.28 0.35
CA PRO A 611 9.33 -14.52 0.95
C PRO A 611 8.30 -15.34 1.74
N ASP A 612 7.28 -14.69 2.31
CA ASP A 612 6.22 -15.35 3.10
C ASP A 612 4.88 -15.44 2.35
N ASN A 613 4.88 -15.24 1.03
CA ASN A 613 3.65 -15.33 0.24
C ASN A 613 3.47 -16.76 -0.33
N PRO A 614 2.38 -17.47 -0.01
CA PRO A 614 2.20 -18.85 -0.45
C PRO A 614 2.03 -18.99 -1.98
N VAL A 615 1.52 -17.97 -2.67
CA VAL A 615 1.42 -17.97 -4.15
C VAL A 615 2.81 -17.91 -4.77
N ALA A 616 3.68 -17.03 -4.25
CA ALA A 616 5.05 -16.87 -4.71
C ALA A 616 5.88 -18.14 -4.47
N LEU A 617 5.80 -18.71 -3.27
CA LEU A 617 6.46 -19.96 -2.92
C LEU A 617 5.97 -21.13 -3.77
N ASN A 618 4.66 -21.23 -4.01
CA ASN A 618 4.12 -22.26 -4.90
C ASN A 618 4.57 -22.07 -6.36
N ALA A 619 4.67 -20.83 -6.85
CA ALA A 619 5.16 -20.55 -8.20
C ALA A 619 6.62 -20.95 -8.36
N LEU A 620 7.48 -20.65 -7.37
CA LEU A 620 8.87 -21.11 -7.34
C LEU A 620 8.95 -22.63 -7.40
N GLY A 621 8.27 -23.33 -6.49
CA GLY A 621 8.29 -24.78 -6.49
C GLY A 621 7.70 -25.44 -7.74
N ALA A 622 6.67 -24.83 -8.34
CA ALA A 622 6.13 -25.30 -9.62
C ALA A 622 7.10 -25.09 -10.78
N ALA A 623 7.80 -23.95 -10.83
CA ALA A 623 8.83 -23.69 -11.83
C ALA A 623 10.04 -24.63 -11.67
N GLU A 624 10.48 -24.89 -10.43
CA GLU A 624 11.52 -25.89 -10.13
C GLU A 624 11.12 -27.30 -10.59
N LEU A 625 9.87 -27.70 -10.36
CA LEU A 625 9.35 -28.97 -10.86
C LEU A 625 9.43 -29.08 -12.39
N ASN A 626 9.05 -28.01 -13.10
CA ASN A 626 9.08 -27.97 -14.56
C ASN A 626 10.52 -27.94 -15.10
N ALA A 627 11.45 -27.33 -14.37
CA ALA A 627 12.88 -27.31 -14.69
C ALA A 627 13.62 -28.62 -14.34
N GLY A 628 12.96 -29.59 -13.69
CA GLY A 628 13.60 -30.85 -13.28
C GLY A 628 14.23 -30.84 -11.87
N HIS A 629 14.17 -29.71 -11.17
CA HIS A 629 14.74 -29.51 -9.82
C HIS A 629 13.77 -29.97 -8.72
N HIS A 630 13.47 -31.27 -8.70
CA HIS A 630 12.41 -31.82 -7.85
C HIS A 630 12.73 -31.77 -6.34
N GLY A 631 14.02 -31.85 -5.97
CA GLY A 631 14.45 -31.80 -4.58
C GLY A 631 14.35 -30.40 -3.99
N GLU A 632 14.77 -29.40 -4.77
CA GLU A 632 14.68 -27.98 -4.45
C GLU A 632 13.22 -27.57 -4.24
N ALA A 633 12.30 -28.09 -5.07
CA ALA A 633 10.87 -27.75 -5.04
C ALA A 633 10.18 -28.10 -3.72
N LEU A 634 10.69 -29.09 -2.97
CA LEU A 634 10.04 -29.58 -1.75
C LEU A 634 9.91 -28.49 -0.69
N LYS A 635 10.98 -27.72 -0.44
CA LYS A 635 10.99 -26.69 0.62
C LYS A 635 9.99 -25.56 0.38
N PRO A 636 10.01 -24.84 -0.77
CA PRO A 636 9.04 -23.77 -1.01
C PRO A 636 7.60 -24.29 -1.11
N LEU A 637 7.37 -25.48 -1.68
CA LEU A 637 6.02 -26.08 -1.73
C LEU A 637 5.51 -26.45 -0.34
N GLN A 638 6.36 -27.00 0.52
CA GLN A 638 5.98 -27.31 1.90
C GLN A 638 5.64 -26.04 2.68
N GLN A 639 6.41 -24.95 2.50
CA GLN A 639 6.09 -23.66 3.09
C GLN A 639 4.77 -23.09 2.57
N ALA A 640 4.51 -23.18 1.25
CA ALA A 640 3.24 -22.76 0.66
C ALA A 640 2.03 -23.52 1.24
N VAL A 641 2.16 -24.84 1.42
CA VAL A 641 1.12 -25.68 2.05
C VAL A 641 0.96 -25.34 3.54
N ASN A 642 2.03 -25.05 4.27
CA ASN A 642 1.95 -24.68 5.69
C ASN A 642 1.22 -23.34 5.88
N LEU A 643 1.45 -22.37 4.98
CA LEU A 643 0.83 -21.05 5.02
C LEU A 643 -0.63 -21.06 4.53
N ALA A 644 -0.98 -21.96 3.62
CA ALA A 644 -2.34 -22.07 3.06
C ALA A 644 -2.75 -23.56 2.90
N PRO A 645 -3.00 -24.28 4.01
CA PRO A 645 -3.21 -25.73 4.01
C PRO A 645 -4.49 -26.19 3.32
N GLN A 646 -5.44 -25.28 3.09
CA GLN A 646 -6.71 -25.54 2.41
C GLN A 646 -6.61 -25.45 0.88
N MET A 647 -5.52 -24.94 0.32
CA MET A 647 -5.38 -24.73 -1.13
C MET A 647 -5.02 -26.03 -1.87
N PRO A 648 -5.93 -26.60 -2.70
CA PRO A 648 -5.70 -27.90 -3.33
C PRO A 648 -4.50 -27.93 -4.28
N LEU A 649 -4.28 -26.82 -4.99
CA LEU A 649 -3.18 -26.67 -5.95
C LEU A 649 -1.81 -26.85 -5.27
N TYR A 650 -1.61 -26.27 -4.08
CA TYR A 650 -0.32 -26.30 -3.39
C TYR A 650 0.02 -27.71 -2.92
N ARG A 651 -0.97 -28.42 -2.35
CA ARG A 651 -0.82 -29.84 -1.99
C ARG A 651 -0.57 -30.72 -3.20
N THR A 652 -1.23 -30.44 -4.32
CA THR A 652 -1.04 -31.20 -5.57
C THR A 652 0.36 -31.01 -6.13
N ASN A 653 0.89 -29.78 -6.12
CA ASN A 653 2.27 -29.50 -6.53
C ASN A 653 3.28 -30.14 -5.57
N LEU A 654 3.07 -30.05 -4.25
CA LEU A 654 3.92 -30.72 -3.25
C LEU A 654 3.92 -32.24 -3.46
N ALA A 655 2.75 -32.85 -3.68
CA ALA A 655 2.64 -34.26 -3.98
C ALA A 655 3.39 -34.61 -5.27
N ARG A 656 3.33 -33.78 -6.32
CA ARG A 656 4.10 -33.99 -7.56
C ARG A 656 5.61 -33.98 -7.29
N ALA A 657 6.11 -33.05 -6.49
CA ALA A 657 7.51 -33.03 -6.07
C ALA A 657 7.90 -34.28 -5.26
N GLN A 658 7.03 -34.71 -4.35
CA GLN A 658 7.24 -35.91 -3.54
C GLN A 658 7.26 -37.20 -4.38
N ILE A 659 6.37 -37.33 -5.37
CA ILE A 659 6.36 -38.46 -6.32
C ILE A 659 7.68 -38.53 -7.08
N LEU A 660 8.14 -37.40 -7.62
CA LEU A 660 9.39 -37.32 -8.36
C LEU A 660 10.62 -37.56 -7.46
N GLY A 661 10.54 -37.12 -6.20
CA GLY A 661 11.50 -37.43 -5.13
C GLY A 661 11.37 -38.84 -4.54
N LYS A 662 10.47 -39.68 -5.06
CA LYS A 662 10.16 -41.05 -4.61
C LYS A 662 9.58 -41.19 -3.19
N ASP A 663 9.12 -40.10 -2.57
CA ASP A 663 8.34 -40.13 -1.33
C ASP A 663 6.84 -40.30 -1.64
N THR A 664 6.48 -41.48 -2.16
CA THR A 664 5.11 -41.78 -2.58
C THR A 664 4.12 -41.82 -1.42
N LYS A 665 4.59 -42.11 -0.20
CA LYS A 665 3.75 -42.15 1.01
C LYS A 665 3.30 -40.75 1.43
N ALA A 666 4.21 -39.77 1.45
CA ALA A 666 3.83 -38.39 1.75
C ALA A 666 2.94 -37.79 0.64
N ALA A 667 3.23 -38.14 -0.62
CA ALA A 667 2.39 -37.74 -1.76
C ALA A 667 0.95 -38.26 -1.63
N GLU A 668 0.78 -39.55 -1.28
CA GLU A 668 -0.53 -40.17 -1.09
C GLU A 668 -1.36 -39.41 -0.04
N GLY A 669 -0.76 -39.03 1.09
CA GLY A 669 -1.44 -38.27 2.14
C GLY A 669 -1.91 -36.89 1.68
N ASN A 670 -1.09 -36.17 0.92
CA ASN A 670 -1.46 -34.87 0.36
C ASN A 670 -2.57 -34.98 -0.69
N LEU A 671 -2.49 -35.97 -1.58
CA LEU A 671 -3.50 -36.19 -2.62
C LEU A 671 -4.84 -36.66 -2.01
N GLU A 672 -4.81 -37.51 -0.98
CA GLU A 672 -6.01 -37.92 -0.25
C GLU A 672 -6.72 -36.74 0.40
N ALA A 673 -5.97 -35.82 1.04
CA ALA A 673 -6.54 -34.62 1.63
C ALA A 673 -7.24 -33.74 0.59
N VAL A 674 -6.66 -33.59 -0.60
CA VAL A 674 -7.26 -32.84 -1.72
C VAL A 674 -8.54 -33.50 -2.21
N ILE A 675 -8.51 -34.81 -2.48
CA ILE A 675 -9.64 -35.57 -3.03
C ILE A 675 -10.78 -35.67 -2.01
N LYS A 676 -10.48 -35.74 -0.71
CA LYS A 676 -11.48 -35.74 0.35
C LYS A 676 -12.24 -34.40 0.42
N ALA A 677 -11.53 -33.29 0.21
CA ALA A 677 -12.14 -31.96 0.20
C ALA A 677 -12.97 -31.72 -1.07
N ASP A 678 -12.44 -32.10 -2.23
CA ASP A 678 -13.13 -32.02 -3.51
C ASP A 678 -12.80 -33.25 -4.38
N PRO A 679 -13.72 -34.24 -4.47
CA PRO A 679 -13.50 -35.44 -5.27
C PRO A 679 -13.50 -35.17 -6.80
N GLY A 680 -13.85 -33.95 -7.23
CA GLY A 680 -13.82 -33.52 -8.63
C GLY A 680 -12.44 -33.06 -9.13
N GLN A 681 -11.42 -33.02 -8.26
CA GLN A 681 -10.07 -32.54 -8.61
C GLN A 681 -9.30 -33.53 -9.50
N ALA A 682 -9.52 -33.44 -10.81
CA ALA A 682 -9.02 -34.39 -11.80
C ALA A 682 -7.51 -34.64 -11.72
N THR A 683 -6.69 -33.59 -11.55
CA THR A 683 -5.21 -33.73 -11.48
C THR A 683 -4.79 -34.53 -10.25
N ALA A 684 -5.36 -34.24 -9.08
CA ALA A 684 -5.03 -34.96 -7.86
C ALA A 684 -5.47 -36.42 -7.92
N VAL A 685 -6.69 -36.67 -8.43
CA VAL A 685 -7.20 -38.03 -8.66
C VAL A 685 -6.31 -38.81 -9.63
N ALA A 686 -5.89 -38.19 -10.75
CA ALA A 686 -5.02 -38.82 -11.73
C ALA A 686 -3.67 -39.21 -11.13
N LEU A 687 -2.99 -38.27 -10.44
CA LEU A 687 -1.72 -38.54 -9.77
C LEU A 687 -1.83 -39.70 -8.78
N ARG A 688 -2.89 -39.70 -7.96
CA ARG A 688 -3.14 -40.76 -6.98
C ARG A 688 -3.44 -42.11 -7.65
N ALA A 689 -4.21 -42.10 -8.74
CA ALA A 689 -4.53 -43.31 -9.49
C ALA A 689 -3.29 -43.93 -10.14
N PHE A 690 -2.39 -43.11 -10.69
CA PHE A 690 -1.11 -43.60 -11.21
C PHE A 690 -0.20 -44.16 -10.10
N LEU A 691 -0.19 -43.56 -8.90
CA LEU A 691 0.50 -44.15 -7.74
C LEU A 691 -0.07 -45.52 -7.37
N LYS A 692 -1.40 -45.66 -7.31
CA LYS A 692 -2.04 -46.97 -7.07
C LYS A 692 -1.69 -47.98 -8.15
N LEU A 693 -1.61 -47.56 -9.41
CA LEU A 693 -1.22 -48.44 -10.51
C LEU A 693 0.26 -48.87 -10.37
N GLN A 694 1.15 -47.95 -9.97
CA GLN A 694 2.54 -48.27 -9.67
C GLN A 694 2.68 -49.27 -8.52
N ASP A 695 1.80 -49.19 -7.52
CA ASP A 695 1.67 -50.17 -6.42
C ASP A 695 0.94 -51.47 -6.85
N HIS A 696 0.78 -51.71 -8.15
CA HIS A 696 0.07 -52.86 -8.73
C HIS A 696 -1.42 -52.99 -8.32
N ASN A 697 -2.03 -51.91 -7.82
CA ASN A 697 -3.43 -51.87 -7.44
C ASN A 697 -4.30 -51.21 -8.53
N LEU A 698 -4.47 -51.92 -9.65
CA LEU A 698 -5.37 -51.49 -10.73
C LEU A 698 -6.81 -51.26 -10.24
N PRO A 699 -7.45 -52.14 -9.44
CA PRO A 699 -8.83 -51.90 -8.98
C PRO A 699 -8.98 -50.57 -8.21
N GLY A 700 -8.02 -50.24 -7.35
CA GLY A 700 -8.00 -48.96 -6.63
C GLY A 700 -7.80 -47.76 -7.56
N ALA A 701 -6.93 -47.88 -8.56
CA ALA A 701 -6.72 -46.84 -9.57
C ALA A 701 -8.00 -46.58 -10.40
N ILE A 702 -8.68 -47.64 -10.83
CA ILE A 702 -9.94 -47.54 -11.59
C ILE A 702 -11.05 -46.94 -10.73
N ALA A 703 -11.16 -47.33 -9.45
CA ALA A 703 -12.15 -46.76 -8.53
C ALA A 703 -11.99 -45.23 -8.36
N LEU A 704 -10.75 -44.73 -8.40
CA LEU A 704 -10.46 -43.30 -8.40
C LEU A 704 -10.95 -42.63 -9.70
N ALA A 705 -10.68 -43.22 -10.86
CA ALA A 705 -11.20 -42.70 -12.14
C ALA A 705 -12.75 -42.67 -12.18
N GLN A 706 -13.40 -43.71 -11.65
CA GLN A 706 -14.85 -43.78 -11.52
C GLN A 706 -15.42 -42.75 -10.55
N THR A 707 -14.63 -42.28 -9.57
CA THR A 707 -15.04 -41.17 -8.70
C THR A 707 -15.23 -39.88 -9.51
N LEU A 708 -14.32 -39.58 -10.46
CA LEU A 708 -14.49 -38.45 -11.37
C LEU A 708 -15.71 -38.60 -12.28
N GLN A 709 -16.00 -39.82 -12.75
CA GLN A 709 -17.19 -40.10 -13.56
C GLN A 709 -18.48 -39.83 -12.79
N LYS A 710 -18.53 -40.22 -11.49
CA LYS A 710 -19.69 -39.96 -10.64
C LYS A 710 -19.88 -38.47 -10.33
N GLN A 711 -18.80 -37.74 -10.08
CA GLN A 711 -18.86 -36.31 -9.75
C GLN A 711 -19.25 -35.44 -10.94
N ALA A 712 -18.79 -35.79 -12.14
CA ALA A 712 -19.11 -35.08 -13.36
C ALA A 712 -19.50 -36.05 -14.50
N PRO A 713 -20.72 -36.64 -14.46
CA PRO A 713 -21.15 -37.66 -15.42
C PRO A 713 -21.18 -37.19 -16.87
N THR A 714 -21.22 -35.88 -17.09
CA THR A 714 -21.22 -35.24 -18.40
C THR A 714 -19.83 -34.93 -18.94
N ARG A 715 -18.76 -35.14 -18.14
CA ARG A 715 -17.37 -34.85 -18.54
C ARG A 715 -16.63 -36.12 -18.93
N ALA A 716 -15.94 -36.06 -20.08
CA ALA A 716 -15.12 -37.18 -20.56
C ALA A 716 -13.86 -37.47 -19.71
N THR A 717 -13.47 -36.56 -18.80
CA THR A 717 -12.19 -36.64 -18.06
C THR A 717 -12.04 -37.93 -17.25
N GLY A 718 -13.10 -38.39 -16.58
CA GLY A 718 -13.05 -39.63 -15.79
C GLY A 718 -12.87 -40.88 -16.65
N PHE A 719 -13.50 -40.92 -17.82
CA PHE A 719 -13.33 -42.01 -18.80
C PHE A 719 -11.97 -41.95 -19.52
N SER A 720 -11.45 -40.75 -19.79
CA SER A 720 -10.09 -40.59 -20.31
C SER A 720 -9.07 -41.14 -19.32
N LEU A 721 -9.18 -40.79 -18.03
CA LEU A 721 -8.26 -41.28 -17.01
C LEU A 721 -8.34 -42.81 -16.86
N GLU A 722 -9.56 -43.37 -16.83
CA GLU A 722 -9.76 -44.82 -16.82
C GLU A 722 -9.06 -45.50 -18.00
N GLY A 723 -9.22 -44.95 -19.21
CA GLY A 723 -8.52 -45.43 -20.40
C GLY A 723 -7.00 -45.30 -20.30
N ASP A 724 -6.49 -44.19 -19.77
CA ASP A 724 -5.06 -43.95 -19.59
C ASP A 724 -4.44 -44.96 -18.60
N LEU A 725 -5.17 -45.30 -17.53
CA LEU A 725 -4.76 -46.32 -16.55
C LEU A 725 -4.74 -47.72 -17.15
N TYR A 726 -5.76 -48.09 -17.92
CA TYR A 726 -5.78 -49.37 -18.63
C TYR A 726 -4.68 -49.45 -19.70
N MET A 727 -4.40 -48.36 -20.43
CA MET A 727 -3.28 -48.31 -21.39
C MET A 727 -1.94 -48.55 -20.68
N ALA A 728 -1.70 -47.86 -19.56
CA ALA A 728 -0.48 -48.03 -18.77
C ALA A 728 -0.34 -49.46 -18.21
N ASN A 729 -1.46 -50.10 -17.88
CA ASN A 729 -1.51 -51.51 -17.46
C ASN A 729 -1.45 -52.52 -18.63
N LYS A 730 -1.41 -52.06 -19.89
CA LYS A 730 -1.48 -52.89 -21.11
C LYS A 730 -2.81 -53.64 -21.31
N SER A 731 -3.87 -53.21 -20.63
CA SER A 731 -5.25 -53.68 -20.80
C SER A 731 -5.92 -52.94 -21.96
N TYR A 732 -5.43 -53.18 -23.19
CA TYR A 732 -5.74 -52.33 -24.33
C TYR A 732 -7.21 -52.36 -24.76
N ARG A 733 -7.93 -53.47 -24.55
CA ARG A 733 -9.35 -53.59 -24.91
C ARG A 733 -10.22 -52.73 -23.98
N GLU A 734 -9.96 -52.81 -22.69
CA GLU A 734 -10.63 -52.02 -21.65
C GLU A 734 -10.31 -50.54 -21.83
N ALA A 735 -9.06 -50.20 -22.17
CA ALA A 735 -8.68 -48.84 -22.51
C ALA A 735 -9.49 -48.28 -23.68
N ALA A 736 -9.60 -49.05 -24.78
CA ALA A 736 -10.38 -48.65 -25.95
C ALA A 736 -11.85 -48.41 -25.59
N GLN A 737 -12.45 -49.28 -24.78
CA GLN A 737 -13.83 -49.11 -24.31
C GLN A 737 -14.00 -47.84 -23.49
N ALA A 738 -13.11 -47.57 -22.53
CA ALA A 738 -13.16 -46.37 -21.71
C ALA A 738 -13.06 -45.09 -22.56
N TYR A 739 -12.09 -45.01 -23.47
CA TYR A 739 -11.98 -43.86 -24.39
C TYR A 739 -13.23 -43.69 -25.27
N GLN A 740 -13.82 -44.78 -25.76
CA GLN A 740 -15.05 -44.72 -26.55
C GLN A 740 -16.25 -44.22 -25.74
N GLN A 741 -16.36 -44.54 -24.44
CA GLN A 741 -17.37 -43.92 -23.58
C GLN A 741 -17.10 -42.42 -23.39
N GLY A 742 -15.84 -42.03 -23.21
CA GLY A 742 -15.43 -40.63 -23.18
C GLY A 742 -15.82 -39.86 -24.45
N LEU A 743 -15.66 -40.48 -25.62
CA LEU A 743 -16.03 -39.91 -26.92
C LEU A 743 -17.55 -39.65 -27.07
N LYS A 744 -18.40 -40.39 -26.36
CA LYS A 744 -19.85 -40.13 -26.33
C LYS A 744 -20.19 -38.85 -25.57
N LEU A 745 -19.35 -38.46 -24.60
CA LEU A 745 -19.53 -37.24 -23.80
C LEU A 745 -18.86 -36.03 -24.43
N ARG A 746 -17.64 -36.21 -24.94
CA ARG A 746 -16.88 -35.17 -25.66
C ARG A 746 -16.21 -35.78 -26.89
N TYR A 747 -16.72 -35.45 -28.06
CA TYR A 747 -16.16 -35.91 -29.32
C TYR A 747 -15.01 -34.99 -29.76
N ASP A 748 -13.76 -35.37 -29.45
CA ASP A 748 -12.56 -34.58 -29.76
C ASP A 748 -11.41 -35.42 -30.33
N ARG A 749 -10.45 -34.73 -30.98
CA ARG A 749 -9.30 -35.38 -31.64
C ARG A 749 -8.40 -36.16 -30.66
N PRO A 750 -8.03 -35.63 -29.47
CA PRO A 750 -7.19 -36.38 -28.54
C PRO A 750 -7.79 -37.74 -28.12
N LEU A 751 -9.09 -37.81 -27.81
CA LEU A 751 -9.72 -39.07 -27.44
C LEU A 751 -9.86 -40.02 -28.63
N VAL A 752 -10.07 -39.50 -29.84
CA VAL A 752 -10.04 -40.30 -31.07
C VAL A 752 -8.66 -40.96 -31.25
N PHE A 753 -7.57 -40.21 -31.03
CA PHE A 753 -6.21 -40.74 -31.17
C PHE A 753 -5.91 -41.78 -30.10
N LYS A 754 -6.26 -41.51 -28.84
CA LYS A 754 -6.10 -42.48 -27.74
C LYS A 754 -6.91 -43.76 -27.97
N SER A 755 -8.15 -43.63 -28.44
CA SER A 755 -9.01 -44.77 -28.80
C SER A 755 -8.42 -45.59 -29.95
N PHE A 756 -7.96 -44.93 -31.01
CA PHE A 756 -7.28 -45.58 -32.14
C PHE A 756 -6.01 -46.33 -31.70
N GLN A 757 -5.19 -45.72 -30.85
CA GLN A 757 -3.98 -46.33 -30.31
C GLN A 757 -4.33 -47.58 -29.49
N ALA A 758 -5.28 -47.46 -28.55
CA ALA A 758 -5.74 -48.60 -27.74
C ALA A 758 -6.29 -49.75 -28.60
N LEU A 759 -7.12 -49.44 -29.60
CA LEU A 759 -7.65 -50.44 -30.54
C LEU A 759 -6.53 -51.11 -31.34
N SER A 760 -5.55 -50.34 -31.83
CA SER A 760 -4.42 -50.86 -32.59
C SER A 760 -3.56 -51.81 -31.76
N GLU A 761 -3.22 -51.44 -30.52
CA GLU A 761 -2.44 -52.28 -29.59
C GLU A 761 -3.21 -53.51 -29.11
N SER A 762 -4.54 -53.43 -29.04
CA SER A 762 -5.39 -54.56 -28.65
C SER A 762 -5.52 -55.65 -29.72
N GLY A 763 -5.04 -55.39 -30.94
CA GLY A 763 -5.26 -56.26 -32.11
C GLY A 763 -6.72 -56.29 -32.57
N ALA A 764 -7.49 -55.22 -32.34
CA ALA A 764 -8.87 -55.13 -32.81
C ALA A 764 -8.93 -55.17 -34.35
N ASN A 765 -10.05 -55.67 -34.89
CA ASN A 765 -10.31 -55.58 -36.33
C ASN A 765 -10.70 -54.15 -36.70
N ALA A 766 -10.06 -53.61 -37.75
CA ALA A 766 -10.30 -52.26 -38.28
C ALA A 766 -10.22 -51.11 -37.25
N PRO A 767 -9.14 -50.99 -36.45
CA PRO A 767 -8.98 -49.96 -35.43
C PRO A 767 -9.01 -48.54 -36.02
N GLU A 768 -8.67 -48.38 -37.30
CA GLU A 768 -8.70 -47.12 -38.02
C GLU A 768 -10.12 -46.58 -38.27
N GLY A 769 -11.16 -47.38 -38.02
CA GLY A 769 -12.56 -46.95 -38.11
C GLY A 769 -12.82 -45.67 -37.32
N VAL A 770 -12.26 -45.52 -36.12
CA VAL A 770 -12.43 -44.31 -35.30
C VAL A 770 -11.80 -43.06 -35.93
N LEU A 771 -10.68 -43.21 -36.66
CA LEU A 771 -10.06 -42.10 -37.42
C LEU A 771 -10.90 -41.74 -38.64
N ARG A 772 -11.46 -42.74 -39.33
CA ARG A 772 -12.35 -42.54 -40.48
C ARG A 772 -13.62 -41.81 -40.08
N ASP A 773 -14.23 -42.19 -38.95
CA ASP A 773 -15.43 -41.55 -38.42
C ASP A 773 -15.18 -40.08 -38.06
N TRP A 774 -14.01 -39.78 -37.49
CA TRP A 774 -13.57 -38.40 -37.23
C TRP A 774 -13.45 -37.60 -38.52
N LEU A 775 -12.75 -38.13 -39.52
CA LEU A 775 -12.53 -37.48 -40.80
C LEU A 775 -13.81 -37.31 -41.63
N ALA A 776 -14.84 -38.13 -41.41
CA ALA A 776 -16.15 -37.93 -42.02
C ALA A 776 -16.84 -36.65 -41.52
N LYS A 777 -16.58 -36.25 -40.27
CA LYS A 777 -17.09 -35.01 -39.65
C LYS A 777 -16.12 -33.83 -39.77
N HIS A 778 -14.82 -34.11 -39.87
CA HIS A 778 -13.74 -33.13 -39.93
C HIS A 778 -12.84 -33.36 -41.14
N PRO A 779 -13.35 -33.14 -42.38
CA PRO A 779 -12.65 -33.51 -43.59
C PRO A 779 -11.33 -32.75 -43.81
N ASP A 780 -11.13 -31.59 -43.19
CA ASP A 780 -9.93 -30.77 -43.39
C ASP A 780 -8.81 -31.04 -42.36
N ASP A 781 -9.00 -31.99 -41.44
CA ASP A 781 -7.99 -32.32 -40.41
C ASP A 781 -6.82 -33.13 -41.00
N ALA A 782 -5.83 -32.42 -41.54
CA ALA A 782 -4.65 -33.02 -42.15
C ALA A 782 -3.83 -33.88 -41.18
N ALA A 783 -3.77 -33.55 -39.88
CA ALA A 783 -3.00 -34.32 -38.92
C ALA A 783 -3.60 -35.73 -38.75
N THR A 784 -4.92 -35.82 -38.64
CA THR A 784 -5.62 -37.11 -38.55
C THR A 784 -5.53 -37.89 -39.87
N ARG A 785 -5.58 -37.20 -41.03
CA ARG A 785 -5.37 -37.85 -42.34
C ARG A 785 -3.98 -38.44 -42.46
N LEU A 786 -2.94 -37.72 -42.04
CA LEU A 786 -1.56 -38.21 -42.06
C LEU A 786 -1.41 -39.44 -41.16
N LEU A 787 -2.00 -39.44 -39.96
CA LEU A 787 -2.00 -40.61 -39.08
C LEU A 787 -2.67 -41.83 -39.73
N LEU A 788 -3.84 -41.63 -40.35
CA LEU A 788 -4.55 -42.68 -41.07
C LEU A 788 -3.76 -43.19 -42.29
N ALA A 789 -3.14 -42.28 -43.05
CA ALA A 789 -2.30 -42.62 -44.19
C ALA A 789 -1.09 -43.47 -43.78
N SER A 790 -0.39 -43.07 -42.71
CA SER A 790 0.72 -43.83 -42.13
C SER A 790 0.28 -45.21 -41.63
N TYR A 791 -0.89 -45.30 -41.00
CA TYR A 791 -1.45 -46.57 -40.56
C TYR A 791 -1.68 -47.55 -41.73
N TYR A 792 -2.23 -47.05 -42.85
CA TYR A 792 -2.43 -47.85 -44.06
C TYR A 792 -1.11 -48.22 -44.73
N LEU A 793 -0.17 -47.28 -44.83
CA LEU A 793 1.14 -47.52 -45.43
C LEU A 793 1.91 -48.61 -44.69
N ASN A 794 1.92 -48.58 -43.35
CA ASN A 794 2.57 -49.60 -42.51
C ASN A 794 1.94 -51.00 -42.65
N ARG A 795 0.72 -51.10 -43.18
CA ARG A 795 0.03 -52.36 -43.48
C ARG A 795 0.03 -52.68 -44.98
N THR A 796 0.86 -52.01 -45.77
CA THR A 796 0.97 -52.18 -47.23
C THR A 796 -0.32 -51.87 -48.00
N GLN A 797 -1.26 -51.15 -47.39
CA GLN A 797 -2.53 -50.74 -48.01
C GLN A 797 -2.34 -49.44 -48.82
N ASN A 798 -1.44 -49.50 -49.80
CA ASN A 798 -0.90 -48.32 -50.51
C ASN A 798 -1.97 -47.48 -51.21
N ALA A 799 -3.02 -48.09 -51.77
CA ALA A 799 -4.11 -47.37 -52.41
C ALA A 799 -4.91 -46.50 -51.41
N LEU A 800 -5.17 -47.04 -50.21
CA LEU A 800 -5.86 -46.29 -49.15
C LEU A 800 -4.98 -45.17 -48.60
N ALA A 801 -3.68 -45.44 -48.41
CA ALA A 801 -2.70 -44.43 -47.99
C ALA A 801 -2.58 -43.28 -49.00
N ALA A 802 -2.44 -43.60 -50.30
CA ALA A 802 -2.37 -42.60 -51.38
C ALA A 802 -3.60 -41.69 -51.39
N GLY A 803 -4.80 -42.27 -51.28
CA GLY A 803 -6.04 -41.50 -51.22
C GLY A 803 -6.09 -40.51 -50.05
N GLN A 804 -5.50 -40.84 -48.89
CA GLN A 804 -5.41 -39.88 -47.78
C GLN A 804 -4.37 -38.77 -48.03
N TYR A 805 -3.18 -39.11 -48.55
CA TYR A 805 -2.16 -38.11 -48.87
C TYR A 805 -2.62 -37.13 -49.95
N GLU A 806 -3.34 -37.60 -50.97
CA GLU A 806 -3.95 -36.74 -51.99
C GLU A 806 -4.88 -35.68 -51.39
N GLN A 807 -5.71 -36.07 -50.41
CA GLN A 807 -6.60 -35.12 -49.73
C GLN A 807 -5.82 -34.11 -48.90
N VAL A 808 -4.76 -34.54 -48.21
CA VAL A 808 -3.86 -33.61 -47.49
C VAL A 808 -3.27 -32.59 -48.46
N LEU A 809 -2.83 -33.00 -49.65
CA LEU A 809 -2.22 -32.12 -50.65
C LEU A 809 -3.20 -31.17 -51.35
N LYS A 810 -4.51 -31.48 -51.37
CA LYS A 810 -5.51 -30.52 -51.85
C LYS A 810 -5.59 -29.30 -50.94
N THR A 811 -5.57 -29.53 -49.62
CA THR A 811 -5.70 -28.45 -48.62
C THR A 811 -4.35 -27.84 -48.26
N TYR A 812 -3.28 -28.64 -48.23
CA TYR A 812 -1.93 -28.24 -47.89
C TYR A 812 -0.93 -28.67 -48.98
N PRO A 813 -0.89 -27.97 -50.13
CA PRO A 813 -0.10 -28.38 -51.29
C PRO A 813 1.41 -28.51 -51.03
N SER A 814 1.92 -27.81 -50.01
CA SER A 814 3.34 -27.79 -49.65
C SER A 814 3.67 -28.72 -48.47
N ASN A 815 2.76 -29.63 -48.07
CA ASN A 815 3.05 -30.58 -47.00
C ASN A 815 4.10 -31.61 -47.46
N VAL A 816 5.32 -31.47 -46.95
CA VAL A 816 6.49 -32.24 -47.38
C VAL A 816 6.31 -33.75 -47.17
N SER A 817 5.79 -34.17 -46.01
CA SER A 817 5.58 -35.59 -45.70
C SER A 817 4.57 -36.25 -46.63
N ALA A 818 3.46 -35.56 -46.94
CA ALA A 818 2.46 -36.06 -47.86
C ALA A 818 2.98 -36.12 -49.31
N LEU A 819 3.73 -35.10 -49.76
CA LEU A 819 4.38 -35.10 -51.07
C LEU A 819 5.36 -36.27 -51.20
N ASN A 820 6.23 -36.45 -50.21
CA ASN A 820 7.23 -37.51 -50.19
C ASN A 820 6.61 -38.91 -50.21
N ASN A 821 5.71 -39.19 -49.26
CA ASN A 821 5.13 -40.52 -49.12
C ASN A 821 4.21 -40.87 -50.30
N LEU A 822 3.47 -39.90 -50.84
CA LEU A 822 2.68 -40.12 -52.06
C LEU A 822 3.57 -40.36 -53.28
N ALA A 823 4.68 -39.62 -53.41
CA ALA A 823 5.64 -39.82 -54.47
C ALA A 823 6.28 -41.20 -54.42
N TRP A 824 6.63 -41.69 -53.23
CA TRP A 824 7.13 -43.04 -53.04
C TRP A 824 6.09 -44.08 -53.49
N ILE A 825 4.84 -43.99 -53.02
CA ILE A 825 3.76 -44.90 -53.42
C ILE A 825 3.53 -44.87 -54.94
N TYR A 826 3.50 -43.68 -55.54
CA TYR A 826 3.29 -43.51 -56.98
C TYR A 826 4.47 -44.00 -57.81
N THR A 827 5.69 -43.97 -57.28
CA THR A 827 6.88 -44.53 -57.94
C THR A 827 6.73 -46.04 -58.07
N GLU A 828 6.34 -46.72 -56.98
CA GLU A 828 6.07 -48.16 -56.98
C GLU A 828 4.91 -48.56 -57.90
N GLN A 829 3.97 -47.65 -58.15
CA GLN A 829 2.83 -47.84 -59.05
C GLN A 829 3.12 -47.44 -60.51
N ASN A 830 4.33 -47.00 -60.85
CA ASN A 830 4.68 -46.42 -62.15
C ASN A 830 3.74 -45.27 -62.58
N ASN A 831 3.25 -44.49 -61.62
CA ASN A 831 2.35 -43.38 -61.88
C ASN A 831 3.16 -42.15 -62.36
N PRO A 832 2.80 -41.53 -63.50
CA PRO A 832 3.56 -40.42 -64.09
C PRO A 832 3.62 -39.17 -63.20
N LYS A 833 2.74 -39.05 -62.19
CA LYS A 833 2.77 -37.95 -61.22
C LYS A 833 3.89 -38.07 -60.19
N ALA A 834 4.51 -39.25 -60.04
CA ALA A 834 5.47 -39.53 -58.97
C ALA A 834 6.65 -38.55 -59.00
N LEU A 835 7.26 -38.36 -60.18
CA LEU A 835 8.45 -37.53 -60.33
C LEU A 835 8.20 -36.07 -59.93
N ALA A 836 7.08 -35.49 -60.38
CA ALA A 836 6.73 -34.10 -60.06
C ALA A 836 6.48 -33.89 -58.57
N LEU A 837 5.85 -34.87 -57.89
CA LEU A 837 5.62 -34.82 -56.45
C LEU A 837 6.94 -34.95 -55.67
N ALA A 838 7.80 -35.87 -56.08
CA ALA A 838 9.09 -36.10 -55.42
C ALA A 838 10.03 -34.90 -55.57
N GLU A 839 10.08 -34.30 -56.77
CA GLU A 839 10.85 -33.09 -57.04
C GLU A 839 10.39 -31.93 -56.15
N ARG A 840 9.08 -31.73 -56.01
CA ARG A 840 8.52 -30.70 -55.15
C ARG A 840 8.82 -30.93 -53.67
N ALA A 841 8.75 -32.17 -53.19
CA ALA A 841 9.16 -32.52 -51.83
C ALA A 841 10.64 -32.18 -51.60
N TYR A 842 11.50 -32.53 -52.55
CA TYR A 842 12.93 -32.27 -52.49
C TYR A 842 13.27 -30.78 -52.53
N GLN A 843 12.57 -29.98 -53.34
CA GLN A 843 12.77 -28.52 -53.37
C GLN A 843 12.43 -27.86 -52.03
N LEU A 844 11.41 -28.35 -51.32
CA LEU A 844 11.00 -27.83 -50.01
C LEU A 844 11.89 -28.30 -48.87
N ALA A 845 12.58 -29.44 -49.00
CA ALA A 845 13.36 -30.06 -47.93
C ALA A 845 14.60 -30.82 -48.46
N SER A 846 15.44 -30.14 -49.23
CA SER A 846 16.60 -30.74 -49.93
C SER A 846 17.69 -31.27 -49.01
N GLY A 847 17.71 -30.84 -47.75
CA GLY A 847 18.62 -31.33 -46.71
C GLY A 847 18.25 -32.68 -46.11
N SER A 848 17.07 -33.25 -46.42
CA SER A 848 16.63 -34.54 -45.88
C SER A 848 17.08 -35.71 -46.76
N PRO A 849 17.91 -36.65 -46.25
CA PRO A 849 18.36 -37.81 -47.02
C PRO A 849 17.22 -38.71 -47.50
N ASP A 850 16.16 -38.89 -46.71
CA ASP A 850 15.03 -39.77 -47.07
C ASP A 850 14.18 -39.19 -48.23
N ILE A 851 14.09 -37.86 -48.29
CA ILE A 851 13.38 -37.15 -49.37
C ILE A 851 14.23 -37.14 -50.64
N ALA A 852 15.54 -36.93 -50.49
CA ALA A 852 16.50 -37.04 -51.58
C ALA A 852 16.48 -38.44 -52.20
N ASP A 853 16.41 -39.48 -51.37
CA ASP A 853 16.26 -40.86 -51.82
C ASP A 853 14.96 -41.09 -52.60
N THR A 854 13.81 -40.66 -52.06
CA THR A 854 12.52 -40.80 -52.74
C THR A 854 12.50 -40.09 -54.11
N TYR A 855 13.08 -38.90 -54.20
CA TYR A 855 13.22 -38.19 -55.48
C TYR A 855 14.16 -38.89 -56.46
N ALA A 856 15.30 -39.36 -55.98
CA ALA A 856 16.23 -40.10 -56.80
C ALA A 856 15.64 -41.44 -57.28
N TRP A 857 14.87 -42.12 -56.45
CA TRP A 857 14.14 -43.33 -56.81
C TRP A 857 13.09 -43.06 -57.90
N ALA A 858 12.32 -41.98 -57.75
CA ALA A 858 11.38 -41.55 -58.78
C ALA A 858 12.08 -41.22 -60.12
N LEU A 859 13.27 -40.58 -60.08
CA LEU A 859 14.10 -40.32 -61.27
C LEU A 859 14.55 -41.63 -61.94
N ILE A 860 14.98 -42.62 -61.17
CA ILE A 860 15.40 -43.94 -61.68
C ILE A 860 14.22 -44.64 -62.35
N ALA A 861 13.05 -44.65 -61.72
CA ALA A 861 11.82 -45.22 -62.28
C ALA A 861 11.43 -44.55 -63.62
N HIS A 862 11.67 -43.24 -63.75
CA HIS A 862 11.41 -42.45 -64.97
C HIS A 862 12.61 -42.42 -65.94
N ASN A 863 13.51 -43.41 -65.87
CA ASN A 863 14.65 -43.59 -66.77
C ASN A 863 15.67 -42.43 -66.77
N GLN A 864 15.87 -41.77 -65.63
CA GLN A 864 16.84 -40.68 -65.45
C GLN A 864 17.93 -40.99 -64.40
N PRO A 865 18.61 -42.15 -64.44
CA PRO A 865 19.57 -42.58 -63.41
C PRO A 865 20.79 -41.65 -63.29
N LYS A 866 21.20 -40.97 -64.37
CA LYS A 866 22.30 -39.99 -64.36
C LYS A 866 22.02 -38.77 -63.46
N ARG A 867 20.75 -38.35 -63.37
CA ARG A 867 20.32 -37.26 -62.47
C ARG A 867 20.20 -37.75 -61.02
N ALA A 868 19.81 -39.00 -60.82
CA ALA A 868 19.64 -39.61 -59.51
C ALA A 868 20.96 -39.87 -58.78
N LEU A 869 22.01 -40.30 -59.50
CA LEU A 869 23.30 -40.69 -58.92
C LEU A 869 23.94 -39.65 -57.98
N PRO A 870 24.14 -38.37 -58.37
CA PRO A 870 24.75 -37.39 -57.47
C PRO A 870 23.91 -37.12 -56.21
N ILE A 871 22.58 -37.20 -56.31
CA ILE A 871 21.65 -37.03 -55.18
C ILE A 871 21.79 -38.20 -54.20
N LEU A 872 21.81 -39.45 -54.73
CA LEU A 872 21.99 -40.65 -53.92
C LEU A 872 23.37 -40.74 -53.27
N LEU A 873 24.43 -40.29 -53.94
CA LEU A 873 25.76 -40.22 -53.33
C LEU A 873 25.78 -39.27 -52.12
N GLN A 874 25.11 -38.12 -52.23
CA GLN A 874 24.99 -37.18 -51.12
C GLN A 874 24.14 -37.74 -49.97
N ALA A 875 22.99 -38.36 -50.29
CA ALA A 875 22.12 -38.99 -49.31
C ALA A 875 22.83 -40.15 -48.58
N ALA A 876 23.46 -41.05 -49.33
CA ALA A 876 24.24 -42.18 -48.80
C ALA A 876 25.43 -41.72 -47.94
N LYS A 877 26.06 -40.58 -48.26
CA LYS A 877 27.11 -40.00 -47.42
C LYS A 877 26.57 -39.49 -46.08
N ALA A 878 25.36 -38.92 -46.07
CA ALA A 878 24.72 -38.44 -44.84
C ALA A 878 24.19 -39.59 -43.97
N THR A 879 23.70 -40.67 -44.59
CA THR A 879 23.10 -41.82 -43.91
C THR A 879 23.66 -43.15 -44.43
N PRO A 880 24.96 -43.45 -44.20
CA PRO A 880 25.64 -44.60 -44.81
C PRO A 880 25.12 -45.97 -44.36
N LYS A 881 24.30 -46.01 -43.31
CA LYS A 881 23.73 -47.25 -42.75
C LYS A 881 22.29 -47.53 -43.21
N THR A 882 21.66 -46.66 -44.00
CA THR A 882 20.27 -46.83 -44.42
C THR A 882 20.18 -47.80 -45.62
N PRO A 883 19.62 -49.02 -45.46
CA PRO A 883 19.68 -50.06 -46.48
C PRO A 883 19.02 -49.68 -47.82
N ALA A 884 17.85 -49.03 -47.76
CA ALA A 884 17.10 -48.60 -48.94
C ALA A 884 17.91 -47.64 -49.83
N ILE A 885 18.56 -46.63 -49.23
CA ILE A 885 19.38 -45.65 -49.94
C ILE A 885 20.59 -46.32 -50.59
N GLN A 886 21.24 -47.25 -49.88
CA GLN A 886 22.38 -48.00 -50.44
C GLN A 886 21.94 -48.88 -51.63
N TYR A 887 20.77 -49.50 -51.52
CA TYR A 887 20.21 -50.26 -52.64
C TYR A 887 19.89 -49.36 -53.84
N HIS A 888 19.18 -48.24 -53.64
CA HIS A 888 18.88 -47.30 -54.72
C HIS A 888 20.14 -46.70 -55.35
N LEU A 889 21.18 -46.43 -54.56
CA LEU A 889 22.49 -46.01 -55.06
C LEU A 889 23.12 -47.07 -55.96
N ALA A 890 23.11 -48.35 -55.55
CA ALA A 890 23.63 -49.43 -56.37
C ALA A 890 22.88 -49.58 -57.69
N VAL A 891 21.54 -49.44 -57.68
CA VAL A 891 20.72 -49.42 -58.89
C VAL A 891 21.12 -48.25 -59.81
N ALA A 892 21.33 -47.05 -59.24
CA ALA A 892 21.78 -45.90 -60.01
C ALA A 892 23.15 -46.14 -60.65
N GLN A 893 24.14 -46.59 -59.87
CA GLN A 893 25.50 -46.90 -60.33
C GLN A 893 25.48 -47.89 -61.50
N ALA A 894 24.76 -49.01 -61.35
CA ALA A 894 24.63 -50.03 -62.38
C ALA A 894 24.02 -49.46 -63.67
N ARG A 895 22.94 -48.68 -63.56
CA ARG A 895 22.25 -48.08 -64.73
C ARG A 895 22.99 -46.90 -65.35
N THR A 896 24.00 -46.35 -64.68
CA THR A 896 24.89 -45.30 -65.22
C THR A 896 26.19 -45.83 -65.82
N GLY A 897 26.40 -47.15 -65.82
CA GLY A 897 27.61 -47.77 -66.37
C GLY A 897 28.75 -47.96 -65.37
N ASP A 898 28.46 -47.95 -64.07
CA ASP A 898 29.41 -48.27 -62.99
C ASP A 898 29.01 -49.58 -62.25
N PRO A 899 29.13 -50.75 -62.90
CA PRO A 899 28.79 -52.02 -62.28
C PRO A 899 29.74 -52.40 -61.14
N ALA A 900 31.00 -51.91 -61.16
CA ALA A 900 31.99 -52.17 -60.12
C ALA A 900 31.63 -51.43 -58.82
N GLY A 901 31.25 -50.15 -58.92
CA GLY A 901 30.75 -49.38 -57.78
C GLY A 901 29.45 -49.96 -57.23
N ALA A 902 28.50 -50.33 -58.09
CA ALA A 902 27.26 -51.00 -57.68
C ALA A 902 27.52 -52.30 -56.90
N LEU A 903 28.45 -53.13 -57.39
CA LEU A 903 28.83 -54.38 -56.72
C LEU A 903 29.48 -54.12 -55.35
N GLY A 904 30.33 -53.10 -55.24
CA GLY A 904 30.93 -52.68 -53.96
C GLY A 904 29.89 -52.24 -52.93
N THR A 905 28.91 -51.44 -53.36
CA THR A 905 27.78 -50.99 -52.52
C THR A 905 26.94 -52.18 -52.06
N LEU A 906 26.53 -53.06 -52.98
CA LEU A 906 25.72 -54.25 -52.65
C LEU A 906 26.46 -55.25 -51.75
N THR A 907 27.76 -55.45 -51.95
CA THR A 907 28.59 -56.30 -51.08
C THR A 907 28.60 -55.77 -49.66
N THR A 908 28.73 -54.45 -49.50
CA THR A 908 28.72 -53.79 -48.19
C THR A 908 27.35 -53.93 -47.52
N LEU A 909 26.27 -53.74 -48.30
CA LEU A 909 24.90 -53.91 -47.83
C LEU A 909 24.60 -55.35 -47.41
N GLN A 910 25.09 -56.36 -48.15
CA GLN A 910 24.90 -57.76 -47.80
C GLN A 910 25.68 -58.13 -46.52
N LYS A 911 26.91 -57.63 -46.36
CA LYS A 911 27.72 -57.82 -45.15
C LYS A 911 27.08 -57.20 -43.90
N SER A 912 26.28 -56.16 -44.04
CA SER A 912 25.62 -55.54 -42.88
C SER A 912 24.49 -56.40 -42.30
N GLY A 913 24.02 -57.42 -43.04
CA GLY A 913 22.94 -58.30 -42.59
C GLY A 913 21.58 -57.59 -42.42
N ALA A 914 21.43 -56.39 -42.97
CA ALA A 914 20.22 -55.59 -42.79
C ALA A 914 19.02 -56.23 -43.50
N ASP A 915 17.87 -56.20 -42.83
CA ASP A 915 16.59 -56.62 -43.40
C ASP A 915 15.79 -55.39 -43.83
N PHE A 916 15.30 -55.38 -45.07
CA PHE A 916 14.57 -54.26 -45.67
C PHE A 916 13.71 -54.73 -46.84
N GLN A 917 12.70 -53.93 -47.21
CA GLN A 917 11.68 -54.29 -48.19
C GLN A 917 12.25 -54.77 -49.54
N ASP A 918 13.26 -54.09 -50.06
CA ASP A 918 13.82 -54.36 -51.39
C ASP A 918 15.02 -55.33 -51.36
N LYS A 919 15.26 -56.01 -50.24
CA LYS A 919 16.34 -56.99 -50.10
C LYS A 919 16.33 -58.07 -51.20
N PRO A 920 15.20 -58.69 -51.58
CA PRO A 920 15.17 -59.65 -52.68
C PRO A 920 15.61 -59.04 -54.02
N ALA A 921 15.26 -57.77 -54.26
CA ALA A 921 15.64 -57.05 -55.47
C ALA A 921 17.13 -56.66 -55.46
N ALA A 922 17.68 -56.32 -54.30
CA ALA A 922 19.11 -56.09 -54.09
C ALA A 922 19.94 -57.37 -54.32
N GLU A 923 19.49 -58.51 -53.79
CA GLU A 923 20.13 -59.82 -53.99
C GLU A 923 20.04 -60.29 -55.45
N LYS A 924 18.94 -59.98 -56.14
CA LYS A 924 18.80 -60.23 -57.57
C LYS A 924 19.80 -59.40 -58.38
N LEU A 925 19.87 -58.08 -58.13
CA LEU A 925 20.81 -57.19 -58.82
C LEU A 925 22.26 -57.61 -58.56
N TYR A 926 22.60 -58.01 -57.33
CA TYR A 926 23.91 -58.53 -57.00
C TYR A 926 24.27 -59.76 -57.86
N ARG A 927 23.36 -60.74 -57.95
CA ARG A 927 23.55 -61.95 -58.78
C ARG A 927 23.72 -61.63 -60.26
N GLU A 928 22.93 -60.70 -60.79
CA GLU A 928 23.03 -60.23 -62.18
C GLU A 928 24.40 -59.60 -62.46
N LEU A 929 24.89 -58.74 -61.57
CA LEU A 929 26.19 -58.07 -61.71
C LEU A 929 27.39 -59.01 -61.55
N THR A 930 27.26 -60.08 -60.77
CA THR A 930 28.32 -61.11 -60.61
C THR A 930 28.30 -62.19 -61.69
N GLY A 931 27.34 -62.16 -62.63
CA GLY A 931 27.17 -63.21 -63.64
C GLY A 931 26.69 -64.55 -63.06
N LEU A 932 26.07 -64.54 -61.88
CA LEU A 932 25.48 -65.71 -61.22
C LEU A 932 24.03 -65.97 -61.68
N ALA A 933 23.50 -65.17 -62.61
CA ALA A 933 22.17 -65.34 -63.19
C ALA A 933 22.20 -66.42 -64.28
N ALA A 934 21.93 -67.66 -63.85
CA ALA A 934 21.65 -68.91 -64.58
C ALA A 934 22.61 -70.05 -64.24
N LYS A 935 22.40 -70.66 -63.06
CA LYS A 935 22.47 -72.11 -62.86
C LYS A 935 21.27 -72.55 -62.03
#